data_AF-A0A9D1J7J1-F1
#
_entry.id   AF-A0A9D1J7J1-F1
#
_cell.length_a   1.000
_cell.length_b   1.000
_cell.length_c   1.000
_cell.angle_alpha   90.00
_cell.angle_beta   90.00
_cell.angle_gamma   90.00
#
_symmetry.space_group_name_H-M   'P 1'
#
loop_
_entity.id
_entity.type
_entity.pdbx_description
1 polymer ?
#
loop_
_entity_poly.entity_id
_entity_poly.type
_entity_poly.pdbx_seq_one_letter_code
_entity_poly.pdbx_strand_id
1 'polypeptide(L)'
;MINFTSQFAIKTNVSCGDKSLSHRALILAAIADGECLVKNLSPCSDVMSTVRCLRKLGAKITISGNTAHIVPIATPTAKTVLDCNNSGTTARLLAGLCAGLGVDAKFVGDQSLSRRPMARVLQPLSQMGARFATGKGMLFEMLPSRLSGCHVTSDVPSAQVKSAVLLAGLFADGETVFTENVPTRNHTENLLLHTGASLQVHGKEICIQKSRPHAFEISLPNDFSSVAYLIALCLLSGQQKVFCNVCVNERRIGMVKILQKSGAKITFLNNRKYFGEDVADILVEKSDLSPFRATYGEVCDAIDEIPVLASLAVATKGKHLFCNVSELKHKESDRIQAIIRTVCACGQRAFSEGENLCIESDGNVRQKPHFNALGDHRIAMSQAVLCLAVCGGGRVDNENFDVSFPDFLKAVGVHPLSFAVVGSNVKNSLSPLLMGVLSSRADVCCTYNAVQLPADVSDKKLLHCLDGFDGVNLTMPFKERVASLLGCNTKSVNTVGKNITPTSTDGYGIVRALQAHNVPLQGAKLWIVGAGGGAEACVEQLQKYGCDMQIVNRTQSRADALSRRYCLKKVENPQGVLSFVPECDFEQSLQLPSSVRFVLVSAYMGYSGLKAQALQRGLEFIDGREMLYHQGDASFALWTGKKVQNNFESFQKEWEK
;
A
#
# COMPACT_ATOMS: atom_id res chain seq x y z
N MET A 1 -0.11 7.41 1.96
CA MET A 1 1.33 7.25 2.26
C MET A 1 1.49 6.82 3.70
N ILE A 2 2.54 6.06 4.01
CA ILE A 2 3.00 5.73 5.36
C ILE A 2 4.33 6.45 5.56
N ASN A 3 4.44 7.23 6.65
CA ASN A 3 5.72 7.80 7.07
C ASN A 3 6.40 6.79 8.02
N PHE A 4 7.54 6.23 7.63
CA PHE A 4 8.34 5.33 8.44
C PHE A 4 9.42 6.11 9.19
N THR A 5 9.67 5.72 10.43
CA THR A 5 10.78 6.18 11.27
C THR A 5 11.88 5.12 11.30
N SER A 6 13.01 5.38 11.97
CA SER A 6 14.02 4.34 12.22
C SER A 6 13.62 3.38 13.36
N GLN A 7 12.45 3.55 13.96
CA GLN A 7 11.95 2.70 15.04
C GLN A 7 11.20 1.50 14.47
N PHE A 8 11.72 0.30 14.69
CA PHE A 8 11.08 -0.95 14.29
C PHE A 8 11.51 -2.10 15.22
N ALA A 9 10.79 -3.21 15.16
CA ALA A 9 11.13 -4.42 15.88
C ALA A 9 10.83 -5.65 15.02
N ILE A 10 11.80 -6.56 14.91
CA ILE A 10 11.61 -7.78 14.12
C ILE A 10 10.92 -8.84 14.98
N LYS A 11 9.67 -9.17 14.63
CA LYS A 11 8.91 -10.27 15.24
C LYS A 11 9.22 -11.57 14.51
N THR A 12 9.58 -12.61 15.26
CA THR A 12 9.93 -13.93 14.72
C THR A 12 8.74 -14.87 14.58
N ASN A 13 7.66 -14.58 15.32
CA ASN A 13 6.45 -15.39 15.30
C ASN A 13 5.56 -14.96 14.13
N VAL A 14 5.97 -15.35 12.93
CA VAL A 14 5.26 -15.04 11.68
C VAL A 14 4.34 -16.22 11.35
N SER A 15 3.06 -16.14 11.74
CA SER A 15 2.07 -17.17 11.40
C SER A 15 1.49 -16.92 10.01
N CYS A 16 2.32 -16.97 8.98
CA CYS A 16 1.90 -16.85 7.59
C CYS A 16 2.22 -18.14 6.82
N GLY A 17 1.24 -19.00 6.60
CA GLY A 17 1.43 -20.16 5.71
C GLY A 17 1.98 -19.75 4.35
N ASP A 18 2.84 -20.59 3.78
CA ASP A 18 3.39 -20.38 2.44
C ASP A 18 2.26 -20.17 1.44
N LYS A 19 2.29 -19.03 0.75
CA LYS A 19 1.25 -18.62 -0.19
C LYS A 19 1.16 -19.59 -1.36
N SER A 20 2.30 -20.06 -1.86
CA SER A 20 2.37 -20.98 -3.00
C SER A 20 1.83 -22.37 -2.65
N LEU A 21 2.15 -22.88 -1.46
CA LEU A 21 1.58 -24.14 -0.96
C LEU A 21 0.09 -24.00 -0.63
N SER A 22 -0.34 -22.87 -0.08
CA SER A 22 -1.76 -22.61 0.23
C SER A 22 -2.65 -22.74 -1.01
N HIS A 23 -2.26 -22.13 -2.14
CA HIS A 23 -3.01 -22.27 -3.39
C HIS A 23 -3.12 -23.72 -3.84
N ARG A 24 -2.01 -24.46 -3.81
CA ARG A 24 -1.94 -25.84 -4.31
C ARG A 24 -2.68 -26.82 -3.40
N ALA A 25 -2.48 -26.71 -2.09
CA ALA A 25 -3.20 -27.52 -1.11
C ALA A 25 -4.72 -27.32 -1.23
N LEU A 26 -5.21 -26.08 -1.38
CA LEU A 26 -6.63 -25.83 -1.61
C LEU A 26 -7.16 -26.45 -2.91
N ILE A 27 -6.41 -26.32 -4.00
CA ILE A 27 -6.80 -26.87 -5.31
C ILE A 27 -6.83 -28.40 -5.29
N LEU A 28 -5.80 -29.04 -4.73
CA LEU A 28 -5.75 -30.50 -4.62
C LEU A 28 -6.82 -31.02 -3.66
N ALA A 29 -7.03 -30.37 -2.52
CA ALA A 29 -8.11 -30.70 -1.60
C ALA A 29 -9.50 -30.60 -2.25
N ALA A 30 -9.71 -29.64 -3.15
CA ALA A 30 -10.99 -29.49 -3.85
C ALA A 30 -11.29 -30.64 -4.85
N ILE A 31 -10.29 -31.43 -5.23
CA ILE A 31 -10.44 -32.57 -6.15
C ILE A 31 -10.06 -33.92 -5.52
N ALA A 32 -9.71 -33.94 -4.24
CA ALA A 32 -9.33 -35.15 -3.53
C ALA A 32 -10.48 -36.17 -3.45
N ASP A 33 -10.16 -37.42 -3.13
CA ASP A 33 -11.13 -38.52 -2.96
C ASP A 33 -11.91 -38.50 -1.64
N GLY A 34 -11.57 -37.60 -0.71
CA GLY A 34 -12.26 -37.40 0.57
C GLY A 34 -12.00 -36.01 1.17
N GLU A 35 -12.55 -35.76 2.36
CA GLU A 35 -12.42 -34.47 3.04
C GLU A 35 -10.98 -34.18 3.46
N CYS A 36 -10.55 -32.92 3.31
CA CYS A 36 -9.20 -32.48 3.64
C CYS A 36 -9.20 -31.35 4.67
N LEU A 37 -8.11 -31.27 5.43
CA LEU A 37 -7.87 -30.22 6.41
C LEU A 37 -6.54 -29.52 6.12
N VAL A 38 -6.59 -28.21 5.87
CA VAL A 38 -5.41 -27.38 5.61
C VAL A 38 -5.26 -26.38 6.75
N LYS A 39 -4.28 -26.60 7.62
CA LYS A 39 -3.92 -25.74 8.77
C LYS A 39 -2.83 -24.74 8.37
N ASN A 40 -2.76 -23.63 9.12
CA ASN A 40 -1.89 -22.49 8.84
C ASN A 40 -2.03 -21.99 7.39
N LEU A 41 -3.26 -21.95 6.85
CA LEU A 41 -3.55 -21.40 5.54
C LEU A 41 -3.16 -19.92 5.50
N SER A 42 -2.48 -19.50 4.42
CA SER A 42 -2.13 -18.10 4.23
C SER A 42 -3.39 -17.22 4.15
N PRO A 43 -3.53 -16.18 5.00
CA PRO A 43 -4.70 -15.30 4.98
C PRO A 43 -4.65 -14.24 3.86
N CYS A 44 -3.65 -14.30 2.96
CA CYS A 44 -3.49 -13.35 1.88
C CYS A 44 -4.74 -13.25 0.99
N SER A 45 -5.02 -12.04 0.49
CA SER A 45 -6.20 -11.78 -0.35
C SER A 45 -6.25 -12.66 -1.62
N ASP A 46 -5.08 -13.00 -2.18
CA ASP A 46 -4.92 -13.92 -3.30
C ASP A 46 -5.40 -15.35 -3.00
N VAL A 47 -5.03 -15.89 -1.83
CA VAL A 47 -5.45 -17.24 -1.42
C VAL A 47 -6.96 -17.24 -1.16
N MET A 48 -7.48 -16.14 -0.62
CA MET A 48 -8.93 -15.95 -0.48
C MET A 48 -9.66 -15.85 -1.82
N SER A 49 -9.03 -15.33 -2.89
CA SER A 49 -9.58 -15.45 -4.25
C SER A 49 -9.67 -16.91 -4.70
N THR A 50 -8.64 -17.73 -4.45
CA THR A 50 -8.69 -19.16 -4.75
C THR A 50 -9.83 -19.85 -3.99
N VAL A 51 -9.99 -19.59 -2.69
CA VAL A 51 -11.11 -20.16 -1.90
C VAL A 51 -12.46 -19.79 -2.49
N ARG A 52 -12.68 -18.50 -2.84
CA ARG A 52 -13.94 -18.06 -3.45
C ARG A 52 -14.20 -18.74 -4.80
N CYS A 53 -13.19 -18.87 -5.64
CA CYS A 53 -13.32 -19.54 -6.93
C CYS A 53 -13.61 -21.04 -6.77
N LEU A 54 -12.91 -21.74 -5.88
CA LEU A 54 -13.17 -23.17 -5.61
C LEU A 54 -14.57 -23.41 -5.05
N ARG A 55 -15.08 -22.52 -4.19
CA ARG A 55 -16.48 -22.55 -3.75
C ARG A 55 -17.46 -22.43 -4.92
N LYS A 56 -17.21 -21.52 -5.86
CA LYS A 56 -18.02 -21.37 -7.08
C LYS A 56 -17.93 -22.58 -8.02
N LEU A 57 -16.83 -23.32 -7.99
CA LEU A 57 -16.65 -24.56 -8.75
C LEU A 57 -17.34 -25.76 -8.09
N GLY A 58 -17.79 -25.65 -6.83
CA GLY A 58 -18.58 -26.68 -6.14
C GLY A 58 -17.96 -27.24 -4.86
N ALA A 59 -16.75 -26.82 -4.47
CA ALA A 59 -16.12 -27.26 -3.22
C ALA A 59 -16.81 -26.60 -2.02
N LYS A 60 -17.04 -27.33 -0.93
CA LYS A 60 -17.51 -26.71 0.32
C LYS A 60 -16.30 -26.44 1.21
N ILE A 61 -15.94 -25.17 1.33
CA ILE A 61 -14.77 -24.74 2.11
C ILE A 61 -15.26 -23.92 3.30
N THR A 62 -14.94 -24.34 4.53
CA THR A 62 -15.19 -23.59 5.76
C THR A 62 -13.85 -23.15 6.35
N ILE A 63 -13.72 -21.86 6.68
CA ILE A 63 -12.49 -21.30 7.25
C ILE A 63 -12.77 -20.91 8.71
N SER A 64 -11.93 -21.42 9.61
CA SER A 64 -11.92 -21.08 11.03
C SER A 64 -10.50 -20.65 11.42
N GLY A 65 -10.29 -19.35 11.65
CA GLY A 65 -8.95 -18.78 11.77
C GLY A 65 -8.15 -19.01 10.48
N ASN A 66 -6.93 -19.55 10.61
CA ASN A 66 -6.10 -19.95 9.47
C ASN A 66 -6.24 -21.45 9.15
N THR A 67 -7.38 -22.07 9.46
CA THR A 67 -7.64 -23.49 9.11
C THR A 67 -8.79 -23.57 8.14
N ALA A 68 -8.60 -24.28 7.03
CA ALA A 68 -9.64 -24.58 6.06
C ALA A 68 -10.01 -26.05 6.13
N HIS A 69 -11.30 -26.32 6.32
CA HIS A 69 -11.92 -27.62 6.13
C HIS A 69 -12.55 -27.66 4.75
N ILE A 70 -12.19 -28.65 3.93
CA ILE A 70 -12.57 -28.73 2.52
C ILE A 70 -13.28 -30.06 2.26
N VAL A 71 -14.55 -29.97 1.87
CA VAL A 71 -15.25 -31.06 1.21
C VAL A 71 -15.05 -30.91 -0.31
N PRO A 72 -14.48 -31.93 -0.99
CA PRO A 72 -14.19 -31.85 -2.42
C PRO A 72 -15.41 -31.58 -3.30
N ILE A 73 -15.15 -31.20 -4.54
CA ILE A 73 -16.15 -31.04 -5.58
C ILE A 73 -16.74 -32.42 -5.90
N ALA A 74 -17.98 -32.66 -5.49
CA ALA A 74 -18.71 -33.87 -5.87
C ALA A 74 -19.21 -33.78 -7.33
N THR A 75 -19.68 -32.61 -7.74
CA THR A 75 -20.08 -32.32 -9.12
C THR A 75 -19.70 -30.87 -9.43
N PRO A 76 -18.88 -30.62 -10.46
CA PRO A 76 -18.45 -29.27 -10.79
C PRO A 76 -19.62 -28.44 -11.30
N THR A 77 -19.66 -27.16 -10.95
CA THR A 77 -20.61 -26.21 -11.54
C THR A 77 -20.41 -26.16 -13.05
N ALA A 78 -21.46 -26.36 -13.85
CA ALA A 78 -21.34 -26.44 -15.29
C ALA A 78 -20.87 -25.12 -15.95
N LYS A 79 -21.41 -23.98 -15.49
CA LYS A 79 -21.06 -22.64 -15.98
C LYS A 79 -20.91 -21.65 -14.82
N THR A 80 -19.84 -20.86 -14.79
CA THR A 80 -19.59 -19.91 -13.69
C THR A 80 -18.68 -18.74 -14.09
N VAL A 81 -18.63 -17.71 -13.21
CA VAL A 81 -17.70 -16.58 -13.32
C VAL A 81 -16.74 -16.60 -12.14
N LEU A 82 -15.45 -16.73 -12.43
CA LEU A 82 -14.36 -16.81 -11.45
C LEU A 82 -13.64 -15.46 -11.36
N ASP A 83 -13.88 -14.75 -10.25
CA ASP A 83 -13.20 -13.49 -9.97
C ASP A 83 -11.91 -13.74 -9.20
N CYS A 84 -10.80 -13.55 -9.91
CA CYS A 84 -9.46 -13.77 -9.38
C CYS A 84 -8.90 -12.55 -8.63
N ASN A 85 -9.60 -11.41 -8.61
CA ASN A 85 -9.07 -10.11 -8.18
C ASN A 85 -7.71 -9.83 -8.84
N ASN A 86 -6.65 -9.62 -8.05
CA ASN A 86 -5.28 -9.40 -8.52
C ASN A 86 -4.47 -10.71 -8.69
N SER A 87 -5.02 -11.86 -8.29
CA SER A 87 -4.26 -13.09 -8.13
C SER A 87 -3.95 -13.79 -9.45
N GLY A 88 -2.76 -13.53 -9.99
CA GLY A 88 -2.24 -14.24 -11.16
C GLY A 88 -2.05 -15.74 -10.94
N THR A 89 -1.69 -16.16 -9.72
CA THR A 89 -1.59 -17.59 -9.37
C THR A 89 -2.95 -18.27 -9.43
N THR A 90 -4.00 -17.66 -8.86
CA THR A 90 -5.37 -18.18 -8.91
C THR A 90 -5.82 -18.37 -10.35
N ALA A 91 -5.73 -17.33 -11.18
CA ALA A 91 -6.19 -17.39 -12.57
C ALA A 91 -5.51 -18.49 -13.38
N ARG A 92 -4.19 -18.64 -13.23
CA ARG A 92 -3.40 -19.58 -14.04
C ARG A 92 -3.56 -21.03 -13.61
N LEU A 93 -3.51 -21.33 -12.31
CA LEU A 93 -3.67 -22.70 -11.83
C LEU A 93 -5.11 -23.18 -12.02
N LEU A 94 -6.10 -22.32 -11.77
CA LEU A 94 -7.50 -22.67 -12.01
C LEU A 94 -7.84 -22.78 -13.49
N ALA A 95 -7.09 -22.17 -14.41
CA ALA A 95 -7.24 -22.43 -15.85
C ALA A 95 -7.01 -23.92 -16.16
N GLY A 96 -5.93 -24.51 -15.62
CA GLY A 96 -5.63 -25.93 -15.77
C GLY A 96 -6.70 -26.82 -15.12
N LEU A 97 -7.11 -26.48 -13.89
CA LEU A 97 -8.18 -27.20 -13.20
C LEU A 97 -9.51 -27.16 -13.97
N CYS A 98 -9.95 -25.99 -14.44
CA CYS A 98 -11.23 -25.85 -15.16
C CYS A 98 -11.21 -26.55 -16.51
N ALA A 99 -10.06 -26.53 -17.20
CA ALA A 99 -9.86 -27.31 -18.43
C ALA A 99 -10.02 -28.82 -18.16
N GLY A 100 -9.42 -29.32 -17.07
CA GLY A 100 -9.53 -30.72 -16.66
C GLY A 100 -10.94 -31.13 -16.19
N LEU A 101 -11.62 -30.28 -15.43
CA LEU A 101 -13.00 -30.50 -14.98
C LEU A 101 -14.04 -30.34 -16.11
N GLY A 102 -13.67 -29.76 -17.26
CA GLY A 102 -14.58 -29.49 -18.37
C GLY A 102 -15.62 -28.40 -18.06
N VAL A 103 -15.27 -27.39 -17.26
CA VAL A 103 -16.18 -26.34 -16.81
C VAL A 103 -16.16 -25.13 -17.77
N ASP A 104 -17.35 -24.59 -18.09
CA ASP A 104 -17.50 -23.28 -18.73
C ASP A 104 -17.25 -22.17 -17.70
N ALA A 105 -16.01 -21.68 -17.64
CA ALA A 105 -15.56 -20.73 -16.62
C ALA A 105 -15.06 -19.42 -17.24
N LYS A 106 -15.78 -18.32 -17.01
CA LYS A 106 -15.32 -16.98 -17.35
C LYS A 106 -14.43 -16.42 -16.24
N PHE A 107 -13.17 -16.13 -16.57
CA PHE A 107 -12.20 -15.57 -15.64
C PHE A 107 -12.18 -14.05 -15.73
N VAL A 108 -12.34 -13.38 -14.59
CA VAL A 108 -12.23 -11.92 -14.46
C VAL A 108 -11.20 -11.56 -13.39
N GLY A 109 -10.74 -10.32 -13.42
CA GLY A 109 -9.79 -9.79 -12.45
C GLY A 109 -9.81 -8.27 -12.44
N ASP A 110 -9.00 -7.70 -11.55
CA ASP A 110 -8.87 -6.25 -11.46
C ASP A 110 -8.10 -5.67 -12.67
N GLN A 111 -7.90 -4.35 -12.67
CA GLN A 111 -7.22 -3.65 -13.76
C GLN A 111 -5.76 -4.08 -13.92
N SER A 112 -5.06 -4.46 -12.84
CA SER A 112 -3.67 -4.91 -12.89
C SER A 112 -3.59 -6.31 -13.50
N LEU A 113 -4.39 -7.26 -12.99
CA LEU A 113 -4.42 -8.63 -13.49
C LEU A 113 -4.87 -8.69 -14.96
N SER A 114 -5.81 -7.84 -15.36
CA SER A 114 -6.31 -7.74 -16.74
C SER A 114 -5.26 -7.32 -17.77
N ARG A 115 -4.15 -6.73 -17.33
CA ARG A 115 -3.01 -6.37 -18.21
C ARG A 115 -1.96 -7.48 -18.30
N ARG A 116 -2.05 -8.52 -17.47
CA ARG A 116 -1.03 -9.58 -17.42
C ARG A 116 -1.27 -10.62 -18.52
N PRO A 117 -0.21 -11.09 -19.20
CA PRO A 117 -0.36 -12.06 -20.28
C PRO A 117 -0.83 -13.42 -19.74
N MET A 118 -1.91 -13.94 -20.33
CA MET A 118 -2.46 -15.28 -20.06
C MET A 118 -2.13 -16.31 -21.15
N ALA A 119 -1.71 -15.87 -22.34
CA ALA A 119 -1.40 -16.74 -23.48
C ALA A 119 -0.42 -17.85 -23.13
N ARG A 120 0.61 -17.55 -22.32
CA ARG A 120 1.62 -18.52 -21.86
C ARG A 120 1.08 -19.72 -21.09
N VAL A 121 -0.11 -19.62 -20.49
CA VAL A 121 -0.78 -20.76 -19.83
C VAL A 121 -1.83 -21.37 -20.75
N LEU A 122 -2.56 -20.54 -21.49
CA LEU A 122 -3.63 -21.01 -22.38
C LEU A 122 -3.10 -21.81 -23.57
N GLN A 123 -1.95 -21.43 -24.14
CA GLN A 123 -1.34 -22.12 -25.29
C GLN A 123 -0.95 -23.58 -24.95
N PRO A 124 -0.19 -23.85 -23.86
CA PRO A 124 0.05 -25.22 -23.40
C PRO A 124 -1.23 -26.02 -23.16
N LEU A 125 -2.24 -25.45 -22.50
CA LEU A 125 -3.51 -26.14 -22.27
C LEU A 125 -4.23 -26.45 -23.59
N SER A 126 -4.15 -25.55 -24.58
CA SER A 126 -4.72 -25.77 -25.91
C SER A 126 -4.08 -26.95 -26.64
N GLN A 127 -2.78 -27.20 -26.43
CA GLN A 127 -2.08 -28.37 -27.00
C GLN A 127 -2.63 -29.69 -26.43
N MET A 128 -3.17 -29.66 -25.21
CA MET A 128 -3.86 -30.79 -24.58
C MET A 128 -5.32 -30.92 -25.04
N GLY A 129 -5.82 -30.01 -25.89
CA GLY A 129 -7.22 -29.99 -26.35
C GLY A 129 -8.13 -29.00 -25.63
N ALA A 130 -7.61 -28.19 -24.70
CA ALA A 130 -8.41 -27.16 -24.03
C ALA A 130 -8.91 -26.11 -25.02
N ARG A 131 -10.16 -25.66 -24.85
CA ARG A 131 -10.75 -24.60 -25.68
C ARG A 131 -10.96 -23.36 -24.83
N PHE A 132 -10.64 -22.19 -25.36
CA PHE A 132 -10.84 -20.92 -24.66
C PHE A 132 -11.25 -19.81 -25.62
N ALA A 133 -11.93 -18.80 -25.07
CA ALA A 133 -12.25 -17.55 -25.75
C ALA A 133 -11.62 -16.36 -25.04
N THR A 134 -11.34 -15.29 -25.78
CA THR A 134 -10.85 -14.00 -25.25
C THR A 134 -11.78 -12.88 -25.70
N GLY A 135 -11.85 -11.80 -24.92
CA GLY A 135 -12.79 -10.71 -25.20
C GLY A 135 -12.71 -9.59 -24.17
N LYS A 136 -13.46 -8.50 -24.40
CA LYS A 136 -13.48 -7.34 -23.49
C LYS A 136 -14.10 -7.71 -22.14
N GLY A 137 -13.50 -7.21 -21.06
CA GLY A 137 -14.02 -7.40 -19.69
C GLY A 137 -13.79 -8.78 -19.09
N MET A 138 -12.85 -9.56 -19.63
CA MET A 138 -12.42 -10.84 -19.08
C MET A 138 -10.93 -11.08 -19.33
N LEU A 139 -10.32 -11.94 -18.51
CA LEU A 139 -8.98 -12.46 -18.76
C LEU A 139 -9.05 -13.47 -19.92
N PHE A 140 -9.99 -14.41 -19.81
CA PHE A 140 -10.36 -15.43 -20.80
C PHE A 140 -11.64 -16.15 -20.31
N GLU A 141 -12.27 -16.92 -21.18
CA GLU A 141 -13.31 -17.89 -20.84
C GLU A 141 -12.80 -19.28 -21.21
N MET A 142 -12.70 -20.18 -20.24
CA MET A 142 -12.40 -21.58 -20.47
C MET A 142 -13.69 -22.28 -20.88
N LEU A 143 -13.69 -22.97 -22.01
CA LEU A 143 -14.85 -23.66 -22.54
C LEU A 143 -14.78 -25.16 -22.20
N PRO A 144 -15.91 -25.86 -22.10
CA PRO A 144 -15.92 -27.31 -21.93
C PRO A 144 -15.15 -28.02 -23.05
N SER A 145 -14.22 -28.88 -22.67
CA SER A 145 -13.36 -29.64 -23.59
C SER A 145 -13.00 -31.00 -23.00
N ARG A 146 -12.63 -31.95 -23.85
CA ARG A 146 -11.95 -33.18 -23.43
C ARG A 146 -10.46 -33.00 -23.64
N LEU A 147 -9.67 -33.43 -22.67
CA LEU A 147 -8.22 -33.31 -22.72
C LEU A 147 -7.58 -34.66 -23.08
N SER A 148 -6.56 -34.62 -23.91
CA SER A 148 -5.70 -35.76 -24.23
C SER A 148 -4.29 -35.49 -23.72
N GLY A 149 -3.64 -36.53 -23.23
CA GLY A 149 -2.23 -36.49 -22.87
C GLY A 149 -1.36 -36.14 -24.07
N CYS A 150 -0.39 -35.27 -23.87
CA CYS A 150 0.55 -34.87 -24.91
C CYS A 150 1.89 -34.42 -24.31
N HIS A 151 2.88 -34.20 -25.17
CA HIS A 151 4.17 -33.61 -24.78
C HIS A 151 4.11 -32.09 -24.93
N VAL A 152 4.23 -31.38 -23.81
CA VAL A 152 4.31 -29.92 -23.74
C VAL A 152 5.72 -29.50 -23.37
N THR A 153 6.38 -28.77 -24.25
CA THR A 153 7.68 -28.13 -23.98
C THR A 153 7.49 -26.66 -23.68
N SER A 154 8.08 -26.17 -22.58
CA SER A 154 8.01 -24.75 -22.20
C SER A 154 9.37 -24.07 -22.29
N ASP A 155 9.46 -23.09 -23.19
CA ASP A 155 10.65 -22.23 -23.31
C ASP A 155 10.71 -21.14 -22.22
N VAL A 156 9.59 -20.91 -21.52
CA VAL A 156 9.49 -19.90 -20.46
C VAL A 156 9.61 -20.59 -19.10
N PRO A 157 10.56 -20.20 -18.23
CA PRO A 157 10.74 -20.80 -16.91
C PRO A 157 9.63 -20.34 -15.94
N SER A 158 8.44 -20.93 -16.07
CA SER A 158 7.28 -20.58 -15.26
C SER A 158 6.68 -21.80 -14.57
N ALA A 159 6.89 -21.87 -13.25
CA ALA A 159 6.26 -22.86 -12.39
C ALA A 159 4.71 -22.82 -12.46
N GLN A 160 4.11 -21.68 -12.79
CA GLN A 160 2.65 -21.55 -12.93
C GLN A 160 2.13 -22.24 -14.19
N VAL A 161 2.89 -22.17 -15.30
CA VAL A 161 2.56 -22.90 -16.54
C VAL A 161 2.64 -24.39 -16.29
N LYS A 162 3.77 -24.85 -15.73
CA LYS A 162 3.96 -26.23 -15.28
C LYS A 162 2.80 -26.72 -14.41
N SER A 163 2.47 -25.96 -13.36
CA SER A 163 1.39 -26.31 -12.44
C SER A 163 0.03 -26.44 -13.13
N ALA A 164 -0.28 -25.54 -14.07
CA ALA A 164 -1.55 -25.59 -14.81
C ALA A 164 -1.65 -26.84 -15.70
N VAL A 165 -0.56 -27.17 -16.42
CA VAL A 165 -0.50 -28.38 -17.26
C VAL A 165 -0.62 -29.65 -16.41
N LEU A 166 0.10 -29.73 -15.29
CA LEU A 166 0.00 -30.88 -14.39
C LEU A 166 -1.40 -31.03 -13.80
N LEU A 167 -2.04 -29.93 -13.37
CA LEU A 167 -3.42 -29.97 -12.88
C LEU A 167 -4.41 -30.43 -13.94
N ALA A 168 -4.21 -30.04 -15.21
CA ALA A 168 -5.00 -30.53 -16.33
C ALA A 168 -4.73 -32.01 -16.64
N GLY A 169 -3.47 -32.45 -16.51
CA GLY A 169 -3.00 -33.82 -16.74
C GLY A 169 -3.62 -34.85 -15.80
N LEU A 170 -4.08 -34.45 -14.60
CA LEU A 170 -4.86 -35.30 -13.71
C LEU A 170 -6.18 -35.81 -14.32
N PHE A 171 -6.69 -35.13 -15.35
CA PHE A 171 -7.95 -35.44 -16.01
C PHE A 171 -7.80 -35.92 -17.44
N ALA A 172 -6.64 -35.72 -18.06
CA ALA A 172 -6.39 -36.01 -19.47
C ALA A 172 -6.39 -37.52 -19.75
N ASP A 173 -6.89 -37.92 -20.92
CA ASP A 173 -6.81 -39.31 -21.37
C ASP A 173 -5.43 -39.59 -21.97
N GLY A 174 -4.67 -40.50 -21.35
CA GLY A 174 -3.28 -40.79 -21.71
C GLY A 174 -2.25 -40.09 -20.80
N GLU A 175 -0.97 -40.23 -21.15
CA GLU A 175 0.13 -39.60 -20.40
C GLU A 175 0.39 -38.17 -20.90
N THR A 176 0.55 -37.24 -19.96
CA THR A 176 0.99 -35.87 -20.25
C THR A 176 2.44 -35.72 -19.81
N VAL A 177 3.31 -35.28 -20.71
CA VAL A 177 4.73 -35.01 -20.42
C VAL A 177 4.98 -33.52 -20.49
N PHE A 178 5.51 -32.93 -19.42
CA PHE A 178 5.93 -31.53 -19.39
C PHE A 178 7.45 -31.42 -19.28
N THR A 179 8.08 -30.71 -20.22
CA THR A 179 9.53 -30.48 -20.24
C THR A 179 9.84 -29.00 -20.04
N GLU A 180 10.71 -28.69 -19.06
CA GLU A 180 11.20 -27.32 -18.81
C GLU A 180 12.70 -27.16 -19.07
N ASN A 181 13.10 -26.10 -19.79
CA ASN A 181 14.51 -25.86 -20.12
C ASN A 181 15.36 -25.49 -18.89
N VAL A 182 14.76 -24.72 -17.97
CA VAL A 182 15.34 -24.32 -16.69
C VAL A 182 14.41 -24.82 -15.59
N PRO A 183 14.89 -25.58 -14.60
CA PRO A 183 14.02 -26.08 -13.54
C PRO A 183 13.40 -24.93 -12.75
N THR A 184 12.10 -25.04 -12.47
CA THR A 184 11.34 -24.04 -11.71
C THR A 184 10.80 -24.63 -10.41
N ARG A 185 10.19 -23.80 -9.56
CA ARG A 185 9.53 -24.24 -8.31
C ARG A 185 8.72 -25.51 -8.52
N ASN A 186 8.95 -26.51 -7.67
CA ASN A 186 8.39 -27.86 -7.79
C ASN A 186 7.32 -28.20 -6.74
N HIS A 187 6.68 -27.18 -6.15
CA HIS A 187 5.66 -27.37 -5.13
C HIS A 187 4.45 -28.19 -5.58
N THR A 188 4.09 -28.13 -6.87
CA THR A 188 2.95 -28.90 -7.39
C THR A 188 3.31 -30.37 -7.43
N GLU A 189 4.49 -30.69 -7.95
CA GLU A 189 5.04 -32.03 -8.06
C GLU A 189 5.17 -32.68 -6.69
N ASN A 190 5.77 -31.97 -5.72
CA ASN A 190 5.92 -32.45 -4.35
C ASN A 190 4.59 -32.82 -3.71
N LEU A 191 3.59 -31.93 -3.78
CA LEU A 191 2.26 -32.17 -3.22
C LEU A 191 1.49 -33.26 -3.96
N LEU A 192 1.58 -33.31 -5.30
CA LEU A 192 0.95 -34.36 -6.11
C LEU A 192 1.48 -35.75 -5.73
N LEU A 193 2.81 -35.91 -5.63
CA LEU A 193 3.43 -37.17 -5.21
C LEU A 193 2.97 -37.56 -3.80
N HIS A 194 2.95 -36.62 -2.86
CA HIS A 194 2.56 -36.91 -1.46
C HIS A 194 1.06 -37.16 -1.29
N THR A 195 0.23 -36.75 -2.24
CA THR A 195 -1.21 -37.03 -2.26
C THR A 195 -1.56 -38.22 -3.15
N GLY A 196 -0.58 -38.99 -3.63
CA GLY A 196 -0.82 -40.24 -4.37
C GLY A 196 -1.18 -40.07 -5.85
N ALA A 197 -0.92 -38.91 -6.44
CA ALA A 197 -1.08 -38.74 -7.89
C ALA A 197 -0.03 -39.58 -8.66
N SER A 198 -0.41 -40.08 -9.84
CA SER A 198 0.48 -40.82 -10.73
C SER A 198 1.39 -39.84 -11.47
N LEU A 199 2.53 -39.51 -10.83
CA LEU A 199 3.52 -38.56 -11.33
C LEU A 199 4.93 -39.15 -11.23
N GLN A 200 5.73 -38.93 -12.26
CA GLN A 200 7.15 -39.27 -12.29
C GLN A 200 7.96 -38.06 -12.75
N VAL A 201 9.15 -37.88 -12.17
CA VAL A 201 10.07 -36.80 -12.53
C VAL A 201 11.39 -37.41 -12.99
N HIS A 202 11.74 -37.18 -14.25
CA HIS A 202 12.96 -37.67 -14.89
C HIS A 202 13.79 -36.49 -15.39
N GLY A 203 14.65 -35.96 -14.51
CA GLY A 203 15.49 -34.80 -14.82
C GLY A 203 14.65 -33.54 -15.09
N LYS A 204 14.46 -33.19 -16.36
CA LYS A 204 13.68 -32.02 -16.80
C LYS A 204 12.27 -32.37 -17.27
N GLU A 205 11.94 -33.66 -17.33
CA GLU A 205 10.66 -34.16 -17.79
C GLU A 205 9.80 -34.58 -16.61
N ILE A 206 8.53 -34.19 -16.65
CA ILE A 206 7.54 -34.50 -15.63
C ILE A 206 6.39 -35.20 -16.33
N CYS A 207 6.25 -36.49 -16.06
CA CYS A 207 5.21 -37.32 -16.64
C CYS A 207 4.08 -37.45 -15.62
N ILE A 208 2.86 -37.10 -16.03
CA ILE A 208 1.67 -37.23 -15.20
C ILE A 208 0.58 -37.98 -15.96
N GLN A 209 -0.12 -38.85 -15.24
CA GLN A 209 -1.24 -39.61 -15.75
C GLN A 209 -2.51 -39.28 -14.96
N LYS A 210 -3.64 -39.58 -15.59
CA LYS A 210 -4.96 -39.47 -14.97
C LYS A 210 -4.99 -40.15 -13.61
N SER A 211 -5.23 -39.38 -12.57
CA SER A 211 -5.23 -39.85 -11.19
C SER A 211 -5.99 -38.87 -10.31
N ARG A 212 -6.37 -39.32 -9.11
CA ARG A 212 -7.08 -38.51 -8.14
C ARG A 212 -6.27 -38.42 -6.85
N PRO A 213 -6.00 -37.22 -6.32
CA PRO A 213 -5.33 -37.08 -5.03
C PRO A 213 -6.14 -37.74 -3.90
N HIS A 214 -5.45 -38.40 -2.97
CA HIS A 214 -6.03 -38.90 -1.73
C HIS A 214 -6.34 -37.78 -0.75
N ALA A 215 -7.34 -37.97 0.11
CA ALA A 215 -7.63 -37.09 1.23
C ALA A 215 -6.40 -36.88 2.13
N PHE A 216 -6.19 -35.65 2.62
CA PHE A 216 -5.01 -35.31 3.42
C PHE A 216 -5.28 -34.23 4.48
N GLU A 217 -4.48 -34.27 5.53
CA GLU A 217 -4.33 -33.19 6.51
C GLU A 217 -2.92 -32.62 6.44
N ILE A 218 -2.80 -31.31 6.18
CA ILE A 218 -1.51 -30.62 6.09
C ILE A 218 -1.50 -29.35 6.93
N SER A 219 -0.43 -29.13 7.68
CA SER A 219 -0.14 -27.86 8.34
C SER A 219 0.96 -27.13 7.60
N LEU A 220 0.61 -26.08 6.87
CA LEU A 220 1.55 -25.41 5.97
C LEU A 220 2.71 -24.77 6.75
N PRO A 221 3.97 -24.93 6.30
CA PRO A 221 5.09 -24.17 6.84
C PRO A 221 4.94 -22.68 6.52
N ASN A 222 5.70 -21.86 7.23
CA ASN A 222 5.75 -20.42 7.07
C ASN A 222 6.36 -20.01 5.72
N ASP A 223 5.85 -18.92 5.16
CA ASP A 223 6.21 -18.39 3.84
C ASP A 223 7.62 -17.80 3.82
N PHE A 224 8.49 -18.37 2.99
CA PHE A 224 9.85 -17.84 2.82
C PHE A 224 9.86 -16.40 2.28
N SER A 225 8.99 -16.07 1.32
CA SER A 225 8.95 -14.73 0.73
C SER A 225 8.62 -13.65 1.76
N SER A 226 7.78 -13.96 2.75
CA SER A 226 7.47 -13.08 3.88
C SER A 226 8.66 -12.95 4.83
N VAL A 227 9.26 -14.09 5.20
CA VAL A 227 10.46 -14.13 6.06
C VAL A 227 11.66 -13.43 5.42
N ALA A 228 11.78 -13.43 4.10
CA ALA A 228 12.86 -12.76 3.36
C ALA A 228 12.99 -11.26 3.70
N TYR A 229 11.88 -10.54 3.88
CA TYR A 229 11.91 -9.14 4.32
C TYR A 229 12.48 -8.99 5.73
N LEU A 230 12.18 -9.94 6.62
CA LEU A 230 12.69 -9.95 7.98
C LEU A 230 14.16 -10.37 8.04
N ILE A 231 14.60 -11.30 7.18
CA ILE A 231 16.02 -11.64 6.98
C ILE A 231 16.78 -10.39 6.54
N ALA A 232 16.26 -9.63 5.57
CA ALA A 232 16.89 -8.40 5.11
C ALA A 232 17.03 -7.37 6.24
N LEU A 233 15.98 -7.16 7.05
CA LEU A 233 16.05 -6.29 8.22
C LEU A 233 17.07 -6.78 9.26
N CYS A 234 17.15 -8.09 9.51
CA CYS A 234 18.13 -8.66 10.44
C CYS A 234 19.57 -8.33 9.98
N LEU A 235 19.87 -8.56 8.70
CA LEU A 235 21.19 -8.30 8.12
C LEU A 235 21.53 -6.80 8.16
N LEU A 236 20.60 -5.93 7.75
CA LEU A 236 20.82 -4.47 7.71
C LEU A 236 20.97 -3.86 9.10
N SER A 237 20.26 -4.38 10.09
CA SER A 237 20.30 -3.86 11.47
C SER A 237 21.27 -4.60 12.39
N GLY A 238 21.93 -5.64 11.89
CA GLY A 238 22.83 -6.49 12.67
C GLY A 238 22.13 -7.27 13.80
N GLN A 239 20.81 -7.48 13.70
CA GLN A 239 20.05 -8.25 14.68
C GLN A 239 20.10 -9.75 14.38
N GLN A 240 20.31 -10.56 15.41
CA GLN A 240 20.23 -12.01 15.32
C GLN A 240 18.81 -12.49 15.61
N LYS A 241 18.24 -13.31 14.73
CA LYS A 241 16.88 -13.85 14.86
C LYS A 241 16.80 -15.28 14.33
N VAL A 242 15.86 -16.05 14.87
CA VAL A 242 15.47 -17.37 14.38
C VAL A 242 14.03 -17.31 13.89
N PHE A 243 13.80 -17.72 12.64
CA PHE A 243 12.46 -17.83 12.05
C PHE A 243 12.10 -19.30 11.93
N CYS A 244 11.12 -19.76 12.70
CA CYS A 244 10.81 -21.19 12.78
C CYS A 244 9.88 -21.67 11.68
N ASN A 245 9.96 -22.96 11.37
CA ASN A 245 9.03 -23.69 10.51
C ASN A 245 8.84 -23.07 9.12
N VAL A 246 9.91 -22.65 8.45
CA VAL A 246 9.87 -21.98 7.14
C VAL A 246 10.04 -22.99 6.01
N CYS A 247 9.27 -22.84 4.92
CA CYS A 247 9.50 -23.62 3.70
C CYS A 247 10.83 -23.20 3.06
N VAL A 248 11.82 -24.09 3.06
CA VAL A 248 13.17 -23.82 2.53
C VAL A 248 13.46 -24.62 1.26
N ASN A 249 12.41 -24.85 0.46
CA ASN A 249 12.54 -25.46 -0.87
C ASN A 249 13.66 -24.79 -1.67
N GLU A 250 14.55 -25.59 -2.26
CA GLU A 250 15.75 -25.10 -2.95
C GLU A 250 15.46 -24.08 -4.06
N ARG A 251 14.27 -24.13 -4.67
CA ARG A 251 13.78 -23.21 -5.72
C ARG A 251 13.02 -21.99 -5.21
N ARG A 252 12.97 -21.81 -3.88
CA ARG A 252 12.39 -20.64 -3.19
C ARG A 252 13.44 -19.82 -2.44
N ILE A 253 14.53 -20.46 -2.00
CA ILE A 253 15.56 -19.83 -1.19
C ILE A 253 16.69 -19.18 -1.99
N GLY A 254 16.45 -18.81 -3.26
CA GLY A 254 17.47 -18.20 -4.13
C GLY A 254 18.13 -16.97 -3.50
N MET A 255 17.36 -16.16 -2.78
CA MET A 255 17.88 -15.02 -2.01
C MET A 255 18.92 -15.45 -0.96
N VAL A 256 18.68 -16.53 -0.21
CA VAL A 256 19.65 -17.02 0.79
C VAL A 256 20.95 -17.47 0.12
N LYS A 257 20.86 -18.19 -1.01
CA LYS A 257 22.03 -18.63 -1.78
C LYS A 257 22.89 -17.44 -2.24
N ILE A 258 22.25 -16.40 -2.79
CA ILE A 258 22.92 -15.16 -3.20
C ILE A 258 23.59 -14.50 -2.00
N LEU A 259 22.87 -14.36 -0.88
CA LEU A 259 23.38 -13.70 0.32
C LEU A 259 24.54 -14.45 0.97
N GLN A 260 24.48 -15.78 1.07
CA GLN A 260 25.56 -16.61 1.60
C GLN A 260 26.83 -16.49 0.75
N LYS A 261 26.72 -16.49 -0.58
CA LYS A 261 27.85 -16.22 -1.49
C LYS A 261 28.47 -14.84 -1.25
N SER A 262 27.67 -13.90 -0.79
CA SER A 262 28.09 -12.55 -0.44
C SER A 262 28.45 -12.37 1.03
N GLY A 263 28.63 -13.45 1.79
CA GLY A 263 29.15 -13.41 3.16
C GLY A 263 28.08 -13.39 4.26
N ALA A 264 26.80 -13.53 3.93
CA ALA A 264 25.74 -13.63 4.94
C ALA A 264 25.84 -14.94 5.75
N LYS A 265 25.82 -14.81 7.08
CA LYS A 265 25.71 -15.90 8.04
C LYS A 265 24.24 -16.25 8.24
N ILE A 266 23.75 -17.15 7.40
CA ILE A 266 22.41 -17.71 7.46
C ILE A 266 22.54 -19.22 7.58
N THR A 267 21.94 -19.81 8.62
CA THR A 267 22.03 -21.24 8.92
C THR A 267 20.65 -21.86 9.03
N PHE A 268 20.47 -23.03 8.41
CA PHE A 268 19.24 -23.82 8.52
C PHE A 268 19.34 -24.81 9.68
N LEU A 269 18.44 -24.67 10.66
CA LEU A 269 18.32 -25.53 11.84
C LEU A 269 17.08 -26.42 11.68
N ASN A 270 17.03 -27.55 12.40
CA ASN A 270 15.84 -28.42 12.46
C ASN A 270 15.28 -28.83 11.07
N ASN A 271 16.20 -29.12 10.13
CA ASN A 271 15.88 -29.52 8.76
C ASN A 271 15.05 -30.81 8.75
N ARG A 272 13.95 -30.79 8.01
CA ARG A 272 13.07 -31.95 7.83
C ARG A 272 12.35 -31.87 6.49
N LYS A 273 11.86 -33.02 6.03
CA LYS A 273 10.89 -33.08 4.94
C LYS A 273 9.46 -33.13 5.51
N TYR A 274 8.55 -32.37 4.92
CA TYR A 274 7.14 -32.36 5.29
C TYR A 274 6.28 -32.18 4.03
N PHE A 275 5.46 -33.18 3.67
CA PHE A 275 4.71 -33.20 2.41
C PHE A 275 5.57 -32.94 1.16
N GLY A 276 6.79 -33.48 1.16
CA GLY A 276 7.75 -33.35 0.06
C GLY A 276 8.52 -32.03 0.03
N GLU A 277 8.13 -31.07 0.86
CA GLU A 277 8.82 -29.81 1.00
C GLU A 277 9.92 -29.89 2.05
N ASP A 278 11.05 -29.24 1.77
CA ASP A 278 12.08 -29.00 2.78
C ASP A 278 11.62 -27.88 3.70
N VAL A 279 11.69 -28.12 5.01
CA VAL A 279 11.27 -27.19 6.06
C VAL A 279 12.37 -27.09 7.10
N ALA A 280 12.69 -25.87 7.51
CA ALA A 280 13.73 -25.60 8.49
C ALA A 280 13.42 -24.34 9.30
N ASP A 281 14.12 -24.19 10.41
CA ASP A 281 14.22 -22.90 11.10
C ASP A 281 15.41 -22.14 10.52
N ILE A 282 15.27 -20.83 10.29
CA ILE A 282 16.32 -20.00 9.69
C ILE A 282 16.93 -19.12 10.78
N LEU A 283 18.19 -19.38 11.14
CA LEU A 283 19.01 -18.49 11.96
C LEU A 283 19.71 -17.48 11.06
N VAL A 284 19.51 -16.19 11.34
CA VAL A 284 20.20 -15.08 10.69
C VAL A 284 21.08 -14.39 11.71
N GLU A 285 22.34 -14.17 11.37
CA GLU A 285 23.32 -13.51 12.21
C GLU A 285 23.88 -12.26 11.54
N LYS A 286 24.48 -11.37 12.36
CA LYS A 286 25.17 -10.18 11.86
C LYS A 286 26.27 -10.58 10.87
N SER A 287 26.28 -9.90 9.73
CA SER A 287 27.16 -10.23 8.60
C SER A 287 27.62 -8.95 7.89
N ASP A 288 28.84 -8.97 7.38
CA ASP A 288 29.35 -7.94 6.47
C ASP A 288 29.21 -8.46 5.03
N LEU A 289 28.37 -7.81 4.23
CA LEU A 289 28.06 -8.27 2.89
C LEU A 289 29.04 -7.71 1.86
N SER A 290 29.42 -8.56 0.91
CA SER A 290 30.11 -8.17 -0.33
C SER A 290 29.11 -8.00 -1.48
N PRO A 291 29.51 -7.38 -2.61
CA PRO A 291 28.57 -7.10 -3.69
C PRO A 291 27.95 -8.35 -4.32
N PHE A 292 26.68 -8.25 -4.70
CA PHE A 292 25.89 -9.37 -5.21
C PHE A 292 26.19 -9.65 -6.69
N ARG A 293 26.41 -10.92 -7.03
CA ARG A 293 26.58 -11.42 -8.40
C ARG A 293 25.63 -12.61 -8.60
N ALA A 294 24.38 -12.32 -8.94
CA ALA A 294 23.35 -13.34 -9.10
C ALA A 294 23.29 -13.82 -10.55
N THR A 295 23.52 -15.12 -10.74
CA THR A 295 23.35 -15.81 -12.03
C THR A 295 21.88 -15.89 -12.43
N TYR A 296 21.60 -16.22 -13.69
CA TYR A 296 20.22 -16.36 -14.17
C TYR A 296 19.40 -17.36 -13.34
N GLY A 297 19.96 -18.54 -13.05
CA GLY A 297 19.26 -19.55 -12.25
C GLY A 297 18.93 -19.07 -10.83
N GLU A 298 19.83 -18.34 -10.19
CA GLU A 298 19.58 -17.76 -8.86
C GLU A 298 18.53 -16.65 -8.91
N VAL A 299 18.52 -15.84 -9.97
CA VAL A 299 17.47 -14.84 -10.21
C VAL A 299 16.12 -15.51 -10.43
N CYS A 300 16.05 -16.65 -11.14
CA CYS A 300 14.80 -17.41 -11.26
C CYS A 300 14.28 -17.89 -9.90
N ASP A 301 15.16 -18.43 -9.06
CA ASP A 301 14.80 -18.92 -7.72
C ASP A 301 14.46 -17.78 -6.73
N ALA A 302 15.02 -16.58 -6.95
CA ALA A 302 14.84 -15.39 -6.10
C ALA A 302 13.97 -14.29 -6.74
N ILE A 303 13.24 -14.59 -7.82
CA ILE A 303 12.65 -13.57 -8.69
C ILE A 303 11.72 -12.61 -7.94
N ASP A 304 10.98 -13.11 -6.95
CA ASP A 304 10.05 -12.29 -6.17
C ASP A 304 10.74 -11.55 -5.01
N GLU A 305 12.00 -11.87 -4.71
CA GLU A 305 12.86 -11.29 -3.67
C GLU A 305 13.90 -10.30 -4.25
N ILE A 306 14.04 -10.20 -5.57
CA ILE A 306 14.92 -9.20 -6.22
C ILE A 306 14.65 -7.76 -5.71
N PRO A 307 13.39 -7.30 -5.50
CA PRO A 307 13.16 -5.99 -4.88
C PRO A 307 13.82 -5.80 -3.52
N VAL A 308 13.80 -6.80 -2.63
CA VAL A 308 14.41 -6.67 -1.28
C VAL A 308 15.92 -6.90 -1.32
N LEU A 309 16.41 -7.73 -2.25
CA LEU A 309 17.85 -7.82 -2.55
C LEU A 309 18.40 -6.49 -3.07
N ALA A 310 17.64 -5.74 -3.88
CA ALA A 310 18.02 -4.40 -4.29
C ALA A 310 18.11 -3.43 -3.08
N SER A 311 17.23 -3.56 -2.09
CA SER A 311 17.33 -2.80 -0.84
C SER A 311 18.62 -3.12 -0.06
N LEU A 312 19.01 -4.40 0.01
CA LEU A 312 20.30 -4.80 0.59
C LEU A 312 21.49 -4.28 -0.24
N ALA A 313 21.37 -4.26 -1.57
CA ALA A 313 22.40 -3.75 -2.47
C ALA A 313 22.64 -2.24 -2.29
N VAL A 314 21.57 -1.46 -2.02
CA VAL A 314 21.68 -0.04 -1.67
C VAL A 314 22.54 0.17 -0.43
N ALA A 315 22.45 -0.69 0.58
CA ALA A 315 23.26 -0.60 1.80
C ALA A 315 24.66 -1.24 1.69
N THR A 316 24.95 -1.93 0.58
CA THR A 316 26.20 -2.68 0.41
C THR A 316 27.09 -2.00 -0.62
N LYS A 317 28.25 -1.49 -0.18
CA LYS A 317 29.19 -0.79 -1.06
C LYS A 317 29.70 -1.68 -2.19
N GLY A 318 29.55 -1.22 -3.44
CA GLY A 318 30.10 -1.84 -4.63
C GLY A 318 29.13 -1.88 -5.80
N LYS A 319 29.51 -2.63 -6.85
CA LYS A 319 28.66 -2.89 -8.01
C LYS A 319 27.96 -4.21 -7.81
N HIS A 320 26.66 -4.29 -8.06
CA HIS A 320 25.80 -5.47 -7.96
C HIS A 320 25.21 -5.80 -9.33
N LEU A 321 25.05 -7.09 -9.61
CA LEU A 321 24.53 -7.59 -10.89
C LEU A 321 23.50 -8.69 -10.64
N PHE A 322 22.33 -8.53 -11.25
CA PHE A 322 21.29 -9.56 -11.33
C PHE A 322 21.05 -9.89 -12.80
N CYS A 323 21.41 -11.10 -13.21
CA CYS A 323 21.32 -11.52 -14.60
C CYS A 323 19.89 -11.90 -15.00
N ASN A 324 19.44 -11.40 -16.16
CA ASN A 324 18.14 -11.71 -16.78
C ASN A 324 16.92 -11.59 -15.83
N VAL A 325 16.56 -10.35 -15.53
CA VAL A 325 15.41 -9.98 -14.67
C VAL A 325 14.15 -9.65 -15.48
N SER A 326 14.09 -10.01 -16.76
CA SER A 326 13.02 -9.59 -17.71
C SER A 326 11.60 -9.88 -17.21
N GLU A 327 11.37 -11.01 -16.53
CA GLU A 327 10.07 -11.41 -15.98
C GLU A 327 9.51 -10.40 -14.97
N LEU A 328 10.35 -9.58 -14.33
CA LEU A 328 9.91 -8.52 -13.41
C LEU A 328 9.06 -7.44 -14.09
N LYS A 329 9.21 -7.23 -15.41
CA LYS A 329 8.40 -6.26 -16.19
C LYS A 329 6.94 -6.67 -16.33
N HIS A 330 6.64 -7.96 -16.18
CA HIS A 330 5.32 -8.55 -16.44
C HIS A 330 4.56 -8.93 -15.15
N LYS A 331 4.98 -8.39 -14.01
CA LYS A 331 4.35 -8.58 -12.70
C LYS A 331 3.18 -7.58 -12.54
N GLU A 332 3.00 -7.03 -11.34
CA GLU A 332 1.88 -6.12 -11.03
C GLU A 332 2.15 -4.72 -11.56
N SER A 333 3.43 -4.38 -11.62
CA SER A 333 4.04 -3.17 -12.17
C SER A 333 5.28 -3.55 -12.99
N ASP A 334 5.89 -2.57 -13.66
CA ASP A 334 7.28 -2.70 -14.12
C ASP A 334 8.22 -2.58 -12.91
N ARG A 335 8.47 -3.72 -12.26
CA ARG A 335 9.29 -3.77 -11.03
C ARG A 335 10.73 -3.37 -11.29
N ILE A 336 11.26 -3.51 -12.51
CA ILE A 336 12.62 -3.08 -12.83
C ILE A 336 12.70 -1.56 -12.72
N GLN A 337 11.76 -0.85 -13.34
CA GLN A 337 11.70 0.60 -13.23
C GLN A 337 11.45 1.06 -11.80
N ALA A 338 10.60 0.35 -11.06
CA ALA A 338 10.35 0.64 -9.64
C ALA A 338 11.62 0.51 -8.78
N ILE A 339 12.41 -0.56 -9.00
CA ILE A 339 13.69 -0.77 -8.32
C ILE A 339 14.69 0.33 -8.69
N ILE A 340 14.85 0.64 -9.98
CA ILE A 340 15.76 1.70 -10.43
C ILE A 340 15.42 3.04 -9.76
N ARG A 341 14.14 3.41 -9.76
CA ARG A 341 13.67 4.64 -9.07
C ARG A 341 13.93 4.62 -7.58
N THR A 342 13.74 3.47 -6.93
CA THR A 342 14.02 3.29 -5.50
C THR A 342 15.50 3.51 -5.19
N VAL A 343 16.39 2.90 -5.97
CA VAL A 343 17.85 3.06 -5.82
C VAL A 343 18.28 4.51 -6.05
N CYS A 344 17.80 5.13 -7.14
CA CYS A 344 18.08 6.53 -7.45
C CYS A 344 17.56 7.50 -6.37
N ALA A 345 16.37 7.23 -5.81
CA ALA A 345 15.83 7.98 -4.69
C ALA A 345 16.65 7.79 -3.40
N CYS A 346 17.55 6.82 -3.31
CA CYS A 346 18.53 6.70 -2.24
C CYS A 346 19.85 7.43 -2.53
N GLY A 347 19.96 8.12 -3.67
CA GLY A 347 21.19 8.78 -4.12
C GLY A 347 22.23 7.83 -4.74
N GLN A 348 21.83 6.59 -5.02
CA GLN A 348 22.66 5.56 -5.62
C GLN A 348 22.34 5.42 -7.12
N ARG A 349 23.12 4.64 -7.87
CA ARG A 349 22.92 4.48 -9.32
C ARG A 349 22.39 3.09 -9.65
N ALA A 350 21.34 3.01 -10.46
CA ALA A 350 20.85 1.76 -11.03
C ALA A 350 20.48 1.94 -12.50
N PHE A 351 20.68 0.90 -13.30
CA PHE A 351 20.32 0.87 -14.71
C PHE A 351 20.13 -0.57 -15.20
N SER A 352 19.46 -0.73 -16.33
CA SER A 352 19.39 -2.00 -17.04
C SER A 352 20.40 -2.04 -18.18
N GLU A 353 21.11 -3.15 -18.32
CA GLU A 353 22.00 -3.42 -19.44
C GLU A 353 21.54 -4.73 -20.09
N GLY A 354 20.89 -4.63 -21.26
CA GLY A 354 20.13 -5.73 -21.83
C GLY A 354 19.02 -6.20 -20.89
N GLU A 355 19.03 -7.49 -20.53
CA GLU A 355 18.09 -8.08 -19.56
C GLU A 355 18.60 -8.05 -18.11
N ASN A 356 19.79 -7.49 -17.87
CA ASN A 356 20.41 -7.47 -16.54
C ASN A 356 20.04 -6.20 -15.78
N LEU A 357 19.95 -6.31 -14.45
CA LEU A 357 19.84 -5.17 -13.54
C LEU A 357 21.18 -4.94 -12.85
N CYS A 358 21.71 -3.72 -13.02
CA CYS A 358 22.96 -3.27 -12.42
C CYS A 358 22.68 -2.20 -11.36
N ILE A 359 23.28 -2.34 -10.18
CA ILE A 359 23.20 -1.36 -9.09
C ILE A 359 24.62 -1.01 -8.65
N GLU A 360 24.96 0.27 -8.62
CA GLU A 360 26.22 0.80 -8.09
C GLU A 360 25.89 1.60 -6.82
N SER A 361 26.43 1.16 -5.67
CA SER A 361 26.21 1.81 -4.37
C SER A 361 27.50 2.15 -3.65
N ASP A 362 27.55 3.30 -2.98
CA ASP A 362 28.60 3.68 -2.02
C ASP A 362 28.33 3.14 -0.60
N GLY A 363 27.17 2.49 -0.38
CA GLY A 363 26.69 1.94 0.89
C GLY A 363 26.11 2.98 1.86
N ASN A 364 26.09 4.27 1.50
CA ASN A 364 25.72 5.36 2.40
C ASN A 364 24.53 6.15 1.86
N VAL A 365 23.35 5.95 2.46
CA VAL A 365 22.15 6.74 2.14
C VAL A 365 22.05 7.91 3.12
N ARG A 366 22.07 9.13 2.58
CA ARG A 366 22.12 10.38 3.37
C ARG A 366 20.78 11.13 3.43
N GLN A 367 19.75 10.61 2.78
CA GLN A 367 18.45 11.27 2.63
C GLN A 367 17.29 10.37 3.08
N LYS A 368 16.18 11.00 3.48
CA LYS A 368 14.90 10.34 3.79
C LYS A 368 13.95 10.49 2.60
N PRO A 369 13.98 9.59 1.61
CA PRO A 369 13.20 9.76 0.39
C PRO A 369 11.71 9.56 0.61
N HIS A 370 10.93 10.05 -0.35
CA HIS A 370 9.60 9.53 -0.63
C HIS A 370 9.72 8.52 -1.78
N PHE A 371 9.25 7.32 -1.53
CA PHE A 371 9.22 6.24 -2.49
C PHE A 371 7.81 6.03 -3.05
N ASN A 372 7.74 5.97 -4.38
CA ASN A 372 6.56 5.54 -5.10
C ASN A 372 6.64 4.04 -5.40
N ALA A 373 5.67 3.29 -4.91
CA ALA A 373 5.62 1.82 -5.05
C ALA A 373 4.99 1.35 -6.36
N LEU A 374 4.44 2.26 -7.17
CA LEU A 374 3.75 2.01 -8.44
C LEU A 374 2.59 1.00 -8.32
N GLY A 375 1.87 1.01 -7.20
CA GLY A 375 0.78 0.05 -6.97
C GLY A 375 1.26 -1.37 -6.64
N ASP A 376 2.55 -1.58 -6.38
CA ASP A 376 3.15 -2.90 -6.18
C ASP A 376 3.57 -3.12 -4.72
N HIS A 377 2.83 -3.98 -4.04
CA HIS A 377 3.03 -4.27 -2.63
C HIS A 377 4.42 -4.83 -2.30
N ARG A 378 5.08 -5.55 -3.23
CA ARG A 378 6.44 -6.07 -2.99
C ARG A 378 7.48 -4.98 -3.05
N ILE A 379 7.30 -4.03 -3.95
CA ILE A 379 8.13 -2.82 -4.02
C ILE A 379 7.94 -1.99 -2.74
N ALA A 380 6.68 -1.79 -2.32
CA ALA A 380 6.38 -1.04 -1.10
C ALA A 380 7.03 -1.66 0.15
N MET A 381 6.98 -2.99 0.33
CA MET A 381 7.66 -3.66 1.45
C MET A 381 9.18 -3.52 1.37
N SER A 382 9.77 -3.63 0.17
CA SER A 382 11.22 -3.42 -0.01
C SER A 382 11.65 -1.98 0.29
N GLN A 383 10.82 -0.99 -0.06
CA GLN A 383 11.01 0.42 0.26
C GLN A 383 10.85 0.67 1.77
N ALA A 384 9.89 0.01 2.43
CA ALA A 384 9.75 0.07 3.88
C ALA A 384 11.00 -0.49 4.60
N VAL A 385 11.58 -1.60 4.12
CA VAL A 385 12.86 -2.13 4.64
C VAL A 385 13.99 -1.09 4.55
N LEU A 386 14.08 -0.35 3.44
CA LEU A 386 15.05 0.76 3.30
C LEU A 386 14.79 1.88 4.30
N CYS A 387 13.54 2.33 4.42
CA CYS A 387 13.19 3.39 5.35
C CYS A 387 13.55 3.03 6.79
N LEU A 388 13.22 1.79 7.20
CA LEU A 388 13.42 1.32 8.58
C LEU A 388 14.90 1.14 8.92
N ALA A 389 15.68 0.50 8.05
CA ALA A 389 17.02 0.04 8.41
C ALA A 389 18.18 0.84 7.77
N VAL A 390 17.93 1.65 6.75
CA VAL A 390 18.99 2.31 5.97
C VAL A 390 18.84 3.82 5.93
N CYS A 391 17.66 4.35 5.57
CA CYS A 391 17.46 5.78 5.34
C CYS A 391 17.28 6.60 6.63
N GLY A 392 17.13 5.96 7.79
CA GLY A 392 16.80 6.63 9.05
C GLY A 392 15.36 7.20 9.05
N GLY A 393 14.45 6.54 8.35
CA GLY A 393 13.08 6.98 8.07
C GLY A 393 12.84 7.33 6.60
N GLY A 394 11.59 7.64 6.25
CA GLY A 394 11.19 7.99 4.88
C GLY A 394 9.71 7.73 4.64
N ARG A 395 9.22 8.07 3.46
CA ARG A 395 7.80 7.93 3.10
C ARG A 395 7.64 6.87 2.03
N VAL A 396 6.64 6.02 2.16
CA VAL A 396 6.26 5.02 1.14
C VAL A 396 4.80 5.22 0.79
N ASP A 397 4.44 5.10 -0.48
CA ASP A 397 3.04 5.08 -0.89
C ASP A 397 2.29 3.94 -0.17
N ASN A 398 1.04 4.21 0.23
CA ASN A 398 0.28 3.27 1.05
C ASN A 398 -0.33 2.17 0.16
N GLU A 399 0.43 1.09 -0.02
CA GLU A 399 -0.01 -0.08 -0.76
C GLU A 399 -0.61 -1.15 0.16
N ASN A 400 -1.45 -2.02 -0.41
CA ASN A 400 -2.05 -3.11 0.34
C ASN A 400 -1.06 -4.27 0.52
N PHE A 401 -0.38 -4.31 1.67
CA PHE A 401 0.56 -5.38 2.02
C PHE A 401 -0.11 -6.77 2.13
N ASP A 402 -1.41 -6.82 2.48
CA ASP A 402 -2.17 -8.05 2.70
C ASP A 402 -2.35 -8.90 1.44
N VAL A 403 -1.98 -8.36 0.26
CA VAL A 403 -1.89 -9.13 -0.98
C VAL A 403 -0.85 -10.26 -0.91
N SER A 404 0.21 -10.08 -0.12
CA SER A 404 1.28 -11.09 -0.01
C SER A 404 1.82 -11.33 1.39
N PHE A 405 1.84 -10.32 2.26
CA PHE A 405 2.29 -10.47 3.63
C PHE A 405 1.33 -9.72 4.57
N PRO A 406 0.19 -10.34 4.90
CA PRO A 406 -0.70 -9.87 5.95
C PRO A 406 0.08 -9.64 7.23
N ASP A 407 -0.27 -8.57 7.95
CA ASP A 407 0.42 -8.15 9.17
C ASP A 407 1.91 -7.75 8.99
N PHE A 408 2.37 -7.43 7.76
CA PHE A 408 3.75 -6.97 7.52
C PHE A 408 4.20 -5.88 8.51
N LEU A 409 3.41 -4.82 8.67
CA LEU A 409 3.72 -3.71 9.58
C LEU A 409 3.88 -4.19 11.02
N LYS A 410 3.00 -5.09 11.49
CA LYS A 410 3.09 -5.70 12.82
C LYS A 410 4.33 -6.60 12.95
N ALA A 411 4.69 -7.34 11.90
CA ALA A 411 5.88 -8.19 11.87
C ALA A 411 7.18 -7.37 11.98
N VAL A 412 7.18 -6.14 11.49
CA VAL A 412 8.28 -5.17 11.64
C VAL A 412 8.08 -4.22 12.83
N GLY A 413 7.08 -4.46 13.68
CA GLY A 413 6.86 -3.68 14.91
C GLY A 413 6.44 -2.23 14.66
N VAL A 414 5.88 -1.94 13.50
CA VAL A 414 5.40 -0.63 13.08
C VAL A 414 3.88 -0.58 13.24
N HIS A 415 3.41 0.42 13.98
CA HIS A 415 2.00 0.70 14.20
C HIS A 415 1.73 2.16 13.85
N PRO A 416 1.46 2.48 12.57
CA PRO A 416 1.26 3.87 12.17
C PRO A 416 0.02 4.44 12.83
N LEU A 417 0.12 5.64 13.42
CA LEU A 417 -1.06 6.42 13.77
C LEU A 417 -1.87 6.71 12.51
N SER A 418 -3.19 6.65 12.59
CA SER A 418 -4.06 6.91 11.45
C SER A 418 -4.74 8.26 11.60
N PHE A 419 -4.44 9.17 10.69
CA PHE A 419 -5.04 10.50 10.65
C PHE A 419 -5.85 10.70 9.37
N ALA A 420 -6.77 11.67 9.40
CA ALA A 420 -7.55 12.03 8.21
C ALA A 420 -7.94 13.50 8.15
N VAL A 421 -8.26 13.96 6.94
CA VAL A 421 -9.12 15.13 6.70
C VAL A 421 -10.47 14.65 6.17
N VAL A 422 -11.56 15.03 6.82
CA VAL A 422 -12.93 14.65 6.46
C VAL A 422 -13.72 15.89 6.01
N GLY A 423 -14.36 15.82 4.84
CA GLY A 423 -15.14 16.91 4.26
C GLY A 423 -15.90 16.51 3.00
N SER A 424 -16.74 17.39 2.47
CA SER A 424 -17.48 17.11 1.23
C SER A 424 -16.65 17.35 -0.05
N ASN A 425 -15.57 18.13 0.05
CA ASN A 425 -14.67 18.43 -1.07
C ASN A 425 -13.20 18.48 -0.59
N VAL A 426 -12.62 17.31 -0.33
CA VAL A 426 -11.25 17.17 0.21
C VAL A 426 -10.26 16.51 -0.76
N LYS A 427 -10.70 16.13 -1.96
CA LYS A 427 -9.84 15.46 -2.96
C LYS A 427 -8.58 16.25 -3.30
N ASN A 428 -8.73 17.57 -3.41
CA ASN A 428 -7.63 18.49 -3.70
C ASN A 428 -7.10 19.20 -2.45
N SER A 429 -7.41 18.67 -1.26
CA SER A 429 -6.90 19.24 -0.01
C SER A 429 -5.39 19.07 0.03
N LEU A 430 -4.71 20.11 0.51
CA LEU A 430 -3.26 20.11 0.69
C LEU A 430 -2.85 19.54 2.06
N SER A 431 -3.81 19.24 2.94
CA SER A 431 -3.57 18.68 4.28
C SER A 431 -2.77 17.36 4.28
N PRO A 432 -3.02 16.39 3.37
CA PRO A 432 -2.24 15.15 3.34
C PRO A 432 -0.75 15.37 3.08
N LEU A 433 -0.41 16.34 2.22
CA LEU A 433 0.97 16.67 1.92
C LEU A 433 1.64 17.39 3.10
N LEU A 434 0.96 18.39 3.66
CA LEU A 434 1.39 19.07 4.89
C LEU A 434 1.68 18.08 6.01
N MET A 435 0.76 17.16 6.29
CA MET A 435 0.87 16.18 7.35
C MET A 435 1.97 15.14 7.07
N GLY A 436 2.21 14.82 5.80
CA GLY A 436 3.37 14.03 5.39
C GLY A 436 4.71 14.70 5.72
N VAL A 437 4.80 16.03 5.58
CA VAL A 437 6.01 16.77 5.98
C VAL A 437 6.13 16.89 7.49
N LEU A 438 5.05 17.23 8.19
CA LEU A 438 5.05 17.35 9.66
C LEU A 438 5.45 16.03 10.34
N SER A 439 4.87 14.91 9.90
CA SER A 439 5.20 13.59 10.44
C SER A 439 6.65 13.20 10.19
N SER A 440 7.20 13.50 9.01
CA SER A 440 8.61 13.28 8.69
C SER A 440 9.53 14.08 9.61
N ARG A 441 9.25 15.38 9.80
CA ARG A 441 10.05 16.28 10.65
C ARG A 441 9.95 15.92 12.13
N ALA A 442 8.79 15.47 12.58
CA ALA A 442 8.56 15.06 13.96
C ALA A 442 9.02 13.62 14.27
N ASP A 443 9.47 12.88 13.26
CA ASP A 443 9.76 11.45 13.34
C ASP A 443 8.58 10.68 13.98
N VAL A 444 7.40 10.82 13.38
CA VAL A 444 6.15 10.15 13.80
C VAL A 444 5.71 9.22 12.70
N CYS A 445 5.55 7.94 13.04
CA CYS A 445 5.01 6.97 12.10
C CYS A 445 3.49 7.13 11.99
N CYS A 446 3.01 7.61 10.85
CA CYS A 446 1.57 7.78 10.64
C CYS A 446 1.16 7.68 9.17
N THR A 447 -0.15 7.58 8.97
CA THR A 447 -0.85 7.77 7.70
C THR A 447 -1.76 8.99 7.81
N TYR A 448 -1.98 9.70 6.70
CA TYR A 448 -2.95 10.79 6.65
C TYR A 448 -3.81 10.67 5.39
N ASN A 449 -5.11 10.49 5.57
CA ASN A 449 -6.05 10.16 4.50
C ASN A 449 -7.03 11.31 4.20
N ALA A 450 -7.33 11.55 2.92
CA ALA A 450 -8.43 12.43 2.54
C ALA A 450 -9.71 11.60 2.39
N VAL A 451 -10.71 11.88 3.21
CA VAL A 451 -11.97 11.14 3.26
C VAL A 451 -13.12 12.04 2.84
N GLN A 452 -13.63 11.81 1.64
CA GLN A 452 -14.77 12.55 1.12
C GLN A 452 -16.08 11.89 1.53
N LEU A 453 -16.92 12.62 2.27
CA LEU A 453 -18.27 12.19 2.62
C LEU A 453 -19.31 13.14 2.01
N PRO A 454 -20.46 12.65 1.55
CA PRO A 454 -21.52 13.52 1.07
C PRO A 454 -22.08 14.35 2.24
N ALA A 455 -22.52 15.58 1.95
CA ALA A 455 -22.96 16.53 3.00
C ALA A 455 -24.13 16.00 3.84
N ASP A 456 -24.98 15.16 3.23
CA ASP A 456 -26.17 14.51 3.79
C ASP A 456 -25.89 13.12 4.39
N VAL A 457 -24.62 12.71 4.54
CA VAL A 457 -24.26 11.47 5.25
C VAL A 457 -24.95 11.39 6.61
N SER A 458 -25.39 10.20 7.06
CA SER A 458 -26.05 10.06 8.36
C SER A 458 -25.09 10.30 9.54
N ASP A 459 -25.60 10.77 10.68
CA ASP A 459 -24.78 11.05 11.88
C ASP A 459 -24.00 9.81 12.33
N LYS A 460 -24.66 8.63 12.32
CA LYS A 460 -24.02 7.35 12.66
C LYS A 460 -22.83 7.04 11.75
N LYS A 461 -22.97 7.24 10.43
CA LYS A 461 -21.88 7.00 9.47
C LYS A 461 -20.76 8.03 9.62
N LEU A 462 -21.11 9.29 9.89
CA LEU A 462 -20.15 10.34 10.16
C LEU A 462 -19.32 10.01 11.40
N LEU A 463 -19.94 9.75 12.54
CA LEU A 463 -19.24 9.40 13.79
C LEU A 463 -18.39 8.13 13.64
N HIS A 464 -18.95 7.07 13.04
CA HIS A 464 -18.19 5.84 12.78
C HIS A 464 -16.96 6.08 11.89
N CYS A 465 -17.06 7.00 10.91
CA CYS A 465 -15.92 7.39 10.11
C CYS A 465 -14.85 8.12 10.93
N LEU A 466 -15.24 8.97 11.90
CA LEU A 466 -14.29 9.69 12.75
C LEU A 466 -13.57 8.74 13.73
N ASP A 467 -14.31 7.78 14.31
CA ASP A 467 -13.77 6.80 15.26
C ASP A 467 -12.72 5.86 14.64
N GLY A 468 -12.73 5.72 13.30
CA GLY A 468 -11.76 4.94 12.54
C GLY A 468 -10.35 5.51 12.55
N PHE A 469 -10.15 6.75 12.98
CA PHE A 469 -8.86 7.45 12.98
C PHE A 469 -8.45 7.85 14.39
N ASP A 470 -7.14 7.93 14.64
CA ASP A 470 -6.57 8.44 15.89
C ASP A 470 -6.73 9.97 16.02
N GLY A 471 -6.84 10.66 14.87
CA GLY A 471 -7.09 12.10 14.78
C GLY A 471 -7.67 12.51 13.43
N VAL A 472 -8.60 13.47 13.43
CA VAL A 472 -9.29 13.93 12.23
C VAL A 472 -9.36 15.45 12.18
N ASN A 473 -8.91 16.03 11.07
CA ASN A 473 -9.27 17.38 10.69
C ASN A 473 -10.63 17.40 9.98
N LEU A 474 -11.53 18.24 10.45
CA LEU A 474 -12.84 18.44 9.84
C LEU A 474 -12.81 19.70 8.98
N THR A 475 -13.35 19.60 7.78
CA THR A 475 -13.63 20.77 6.93
C THR A 475 -15.11 20.83 6.56
N MET A 476 -15.48 21.83 5.76
CA MET A 476 -16.85 22.05 5.32
C MET A 476 -17.47 20.75 4.76
N PRO A 477 -18.73 20.42 5.11
CA PRO A 477 -19.67 21.17 5.96
C PRO A 477 -19.72 20.67 7.42
N PHE A 478 -18.78 19.84 7.87
CA PHE A 478 -18.98 19.01 9.06
C PHE A 478 -18.62 19.67 10.40
N LYS A 479 -17.92 20.80 10.41
CA LYS A 479 -17.37 21.41 11.64
C LYS A 479 -18.42 21.68 12.73
N GLU A 480 -19.54 22.31 12.36
CA GLU A 480 -20.62 22.65 13.30
C GLU A 480 -21.46 21.43 13.67
N ARG A 481 -21.76 20.59 12.68
CA ARG A 481 -22.52 19.36 12.87
C ARG A 481 -21.82 18.42 13.85
N VAL A 482 -20.51 18.22 13.69
CA VAL A 482 -19.72 17.37 14.60
C VAL A 482 -19.61 18.01 15.98
N ALA A 483 -19.42 19.33 16.08
CA ALA A 483 -19.42 20.01 17.37
C ALA A 483 -20.72 19.76 18.14
N SER A 484 -21.87 19.84 17.46
CA SER A 484 -23.18 19.54 18.06
C SER A 484 -23.31 18.07 18.47
N LEU A 485 -22.89 17.13 17.61
CA LEU A 485 -23.00 15.69 17.89
C LEU A 485 -22.12 15.23 19.05
N LEU A 486 -20.95 15.86 19.22
CA LEU A 486 -20.02 15.57 20.31
C LEU A 486 -20.31 16.38 21.59
N GLY A 487 -21.33 17.25 21.58
CA GLY A 487 -21.67 18.09 22.74
C GLY A 487 -20.58 19.09 23.11
N CYS A 488 -19.85 19.61 22.12
CA CYS A 488 -18.77 20.57 22.35
C CYS A 488 -19.31 21.92 22.86
N ASN A 489 -18.54 22.59 23.73
CA ASN A 489 -18.84 23.96 24.17
C ASN A 489 -18.67 25.00 23.07
N THR A 490 -17.88 24.69 22.03
CA THR A 490 -17.68 25.56 20.86
C THR A 490 -18.69 25.20 19.78
N LYS A 491 -19.15 26.19 19.00
CA LYS A 491 -20.10 25.96 17.89
C LYS A 491 -19.49 25.21 16.71
N SER A 492 -18.17 25.20 16.60
CA SER A 492 -17.44 24.65 15.47
C SER A 492 -16.15 24.01 15.97
N VAL A 493 -15.84 22.82 15.46
CA VAL A 493 -14.57 22.12 15.70
C VAL A 493 -13.96 21.72 14.36
N ASN A 494 -12.66 21.92 14.20
CA ASN A 494 -11.92 21.48 13.02
C ASN A 494 -10.94 20.34 13.35
N THR A 495 -10.78 19.98 14.63
CA THR A 495 -9.78 19.02 15.11
C THR A 495 -10.40 18.13 16.19
N VAL A 496 -10.49 16.83 15.91
CA VAL A 496 -11.00 15.80 16.83
C VAL A 496 -10.04 14.59 16.86
N GLY A 497 -10.15 13.70 17.83
CA GLY A 497 -9.30 12.52 17.93
C GLY A 497 -9.50 11.77 19.25
N LYS A 498 -8.95 10.55 19.35
CA LYS A 498 -9.21 9.63 20.47
C LYS A 498 -8.71 10.15 21.82
N ASN A 499 -7.62 10.91 21.82
CA ASN A 499 -6.91 11.33 23.03
C ASN A 499 -6.88 12.87 23.20
N ILE A 500 -7.81 13.59 22.59
CA ILE A 500 -7.88 15.06 22.68
C ILE A 500 -9.31 15.51 22.96
N THR A 501 -9.45 16.67 23.61
CA THR A 501 -10.73 17.38 23.63
C THR A 501 -10.97 18.00 22.24
N PRO A 502 -12.13 17.77 21.60
CA PRO A 502 -12.50 18.42 20.35
C PRO A 502 -12.28 19.93 20.41
N THR A 503 -11.61 20.48 19.40
CA THR A 503 -11.22 21.89 19.42
C THR A 503 -11.16 22.49 18.00
N SER A 504 -10.92 23.80 17.94
CA SER A 504 -10.68 24.53 16.69
C SER A 504 -9.28 25.12 16.67
N THR A 505 -8.49 24.72 15.67
CA THR A 505 -7.14 25.21 15.38
C THR A 505 -7.14 26.29 14.28
N ASP A 506 -8.28 26.55 13.62
CA ASP A 506 -8.38 27.54 12.54
C ASP A 506 -7.93 28.93 13.00
N GLY A 507 -8.50 29.41 14.11
CA GLY A 507 -8.21 30.74 14.66
C GLY A 507 -6.76 30.87 15.14
N TYR A 508 -6.20 29.80 15.72
CA TYR A 508 -4.78 29.75 16.06
C TYR A 508 -3.91 29.90 14.80
N GLY A 509 -4.26 29.19 13.72
CA GLY A 509 -3.56 29.28 12.44
C GLY A 509 -3.55 30.70 11.86
N ILE A 510 -4.68 31.41 11.94
CA ILE A 510 -4.82 32.80 11.48
C ILE A 510 -3.89 33.73 12.25
N VAL A 511 -3.94 33.68 13.58
CA VAL A 511 -3.12 34.55 14.45
C VAL A 511 -1.63 34.30 14.21
N ARG A 512 -1.22 33.04 14.09
CA ARG A 512 0.19 32.69 13.85
C ARG A 512 0.68 33.17 12.50
N ALA A 513 -0.13 33.06 11.44
CA ALA A 513 0.21 33.59 10.12
C ALA A 513 0.40 35.11 10.17
N LEU A 514 -0.49 35.85 10.83
CA LEU A 514 -0.36 37.31 10.99
C LEU A 514 0.93 37.67 11.77
N GLN A 515 1.22 36.95 12.85
CA GLN A 515 2.42 37.17 13.66
C GLN A 515 3.72 36.87 12.89
N ALA A 516 3.73 35.84 12.03
CA ALA A 516 4.89 35.50 11.22
C ALA A 516 5.30 36.65 10.28
N HIS A 517 4.33 37.45 9.85
CA HIS A 517 4.52 38.64 9.03
C HIS A 517 4.66 39.94 9.85
N ASN A 518 4.92 39.85 11.16
CA ASN A 518 5.06 41.00 12.06
C ASN A 518 3.85 41.96 12.05
N VAL A 519 2.64 41.45 11.77
CA VAL A 519 1.42 42.26 11.80
C VAL A 519 1.10 42.64 13.25
N PRO A 520 0.97 43.94 13.58
CA PRO A 520 0.60 44.35 14.93
C PRO A 520 -0.86 44.02 15.20
N LEU A 521 -1.12 43.06 16.09
CA LEU A 521 -2.49 42.63 16.41
C LEU A 521 -3.15 43.48 17.49
N GLN A 522 -2.38 44.04 18.44
CA GLN A 522 -2.96 44.74 19.57
C GLN A 522 -3.73 45.99 19.10
N GLY A 523 -5.05 46.02 19.31
CA GLY A 523 -5.90 47.14 18.92
C GLY A 523 -6.02 47.37 17.41
N ALA A 524 -5.71 46.36 16.58
CA ALA A 524 -5.73 46.50 15.13
C ALA A 524 -7.15 46.73 14.60
N LYS A 525 -7.27 47.54 13.54
CA LYS A 525 -8.54 47.82 12.84
C LYS A 525 -8.66 46.95 11.60
N LEU A 526 -9.63 46.04 11.54
CA LEU A 526 -9.68 45.00 10.52
C LEU A 526 -11.03 44.89 9.81
N TRP A 527 -10.99 44.56 8.52
CA TRP A 527 -12.14 44.02 7.80
C TRP A 527 -12.04 42.51 7.72
N ILE A 528 -13.11 41.83 8.12
CA ILE A 528 -13.26 40.38 7.99
C ILE A 528 -14.25 40.11 6.86
N VAL A 529 -13.75 39.63 5.72
CA VAL A 529 -14.56 39.35 4.54
C VAL A 529 -15.12 37.93 4.63
N GLY A 530 -16.44 37.82 4.67
CA GLY A 530 -17.18 36.57 4.86
C GLY A 530 -17.81 36.44 6.25
N ALA A 531 -18.82 35.57 6.36
CA ALA A 531 -19.55 35.30 7.60
C ALA A 531 -19.73 33.79 7.88
N GLY A 532 -18.82 32.96 7.36
CA GLY A 532 -18.78 31.52 7.62
C GLY A 532 -17.88 31.15 8.81
N GLY A 533 -17.73 29.86 9.09
CA GLY A 533 -16.98 29.38 10.27
C GLY A 533 -15.52 29.85 10.34
N GLY A 534 -14.84 30.07 9.21
CA GLY A 534 -13.48 30.64 9.19
C GLY A 534 -13.43 32.10 9.64
N ALA A 535 -14.41 32.91 9.23
CA ALA A 535 -14.55 34.29 9.68
C ALA A 535 -14.92 34.37 11.18
N GLU A 536 -15.81 33.48 11.64
CA GLU A 536 -16.16 33.40 13.06
C GLU A 536 -14.96 32.99 13.94
N ALA A 537 -14.18 31.99 13.51
CA ALA A 537 -12.96 31.59 14.22
C ALA A 537 -11.90 32.71 14.26
N CYS A 538 -11.82 33.52 13.19
CA CYS A 538 -10.96 34.71 13.13
C CYS A 538 -11.37 35.73 14.20
N VAL A 539 -12.66 36.08 14.23
CA VAL A 539 -13.23 37.05 15.18
C VAL A 539 -12.98 36.60 16.62
N GLU A 540 -13.31 35.35 16.94
CA GLU A 540 -13.17 34.82 18.31
C GLU A 540 -11.73 34.91 18.83
N GLN A 541 -10.73 34.69 17.98
CA GLN A 541 -9.33 34.79 18.40
C GLN A 541 -8.80 36.23 18.41
N LEU A 542 -9.10 37.03 17.39
CA LEU A 542 -8.57 38.40 17.29
C LEU A 542 -9.21 39.34 18.31
N GLN A 543 -10.41 39.04 18.79
CA GLN A 543 -11.02 39.79 19.90
C GLN A 543 -10.19 39.73 21.19
N LYS A 544 -9.43 38.65 21.41
CA LYS A 544 -8.51 38.51 22.56
C LYS A 544 -7.34 39.50 22.51
N TYR A 545 -7.04 40.06 21.34
CA TYR A 545 -6.03 41.09 21.12
C TYR A 545 -6.62 42.51 21.10
N GLY A 546 -7.92 42.66 21.41
CA GLY A 546 -8.61 43.94 21.42
C GLY A 546 -8.77 44.57 20.03
N CYS A 547 -8.75 43.78 18.95
CA CYS A 547 -8.95 44.29 17.60
C CYS A 547 -10.36 44.87 17.42
N ASP A 548 -10.45 46.03 16.77
CA ASP A 548 -11.72 46.54 16.24
C ASP A 548 -11.96 45.90 14.86
N MET A 549 -13.05 45.17 14.69
CA MET A 549 -13.31 44.37 13.50
C MET A 549 -14.67 44.69 12.89
N GLN A 550 -14.75 44.79 11.56
CA GLN A 550 -16.00 44.89 10.81
C GLN A 550 -16.18 43.68 9.90
N ILE A 551 -17.35 43.05 9.94
CA ILE A 551 -17.72 41.98 9.00
C ILE A 551 -18.20 42.58 7.69
N VAL A 552 -17.60 42.14 6.58
CA VAL A 552 -17.95 42.52 5.22
C VAL A 552 -18.42 41.27 4.49
N ASN A 553 -19.69 41.18 4.14
CA ASN A 553 -20.25 39.96 3.55
C ASN A 553 -21.31 40.31 2.50
N ARG A 554 -21.42 39.47 1.45
CA ARG A 554 -22.42 39.63 0.38
C ARG A 554 -23.84 39.80 0.92
N THR A 555 -24.16 39.04 1.97
CA THR A 555 -25.47 39.08 2.62
C THR A 555 -25.35 39.85 3.93
N GLN A 556 -25.92 41.06 3.96
CA GLN A 556 -25.83 41.98 5.11
C GLN A 556 -26.37 41.37 6.41
N SER A 557 -27.51 40.68 6.34
CA SER A 557 -28.11 40.05 7.53
C SER A 557 -27.20 39.02 8.22
N ARG A 558 -26.34 38.33 7.46
CA ARG A 558 -25.33 37.40 8.02
C ARG A 558 -24.17 38.16 8.68
N ALA A 559 -23.73 39.28 8.09
CA ALA A 559 -22.73 40.15 8.71
C ALA A 559 -23.28 40.73 10.02
N ASP A 560 -24.50 41.24 10.02
CA ASP A 560 -25.14 41.84 11.20
C ASP A 560 -25.36 40.81 12.32
N ALA A 561 -25.67 39.55 11.96
CA ALA A 561 -25.81 38.47 12.93
C ALA A 561 -24.47 38.15 13.63
N LEU A 562 -23.38 38.08 12.87
CA LEU A 562 -22.04 37.83 13.43
C LEU A 562 -21.54 39.04 14.24
N SER A 563 -21.72 40.26 13.72
CA SER A 563 -21.36 41.50 14.41
C SER A 563 -22.09 41.68 15.73
N ARG A 564 -23.41 41.42 15.79
CA ARG A 564 -24.18 41.47 17.04
C ARG A 564 -23.73 40.42 18.04
N ARG A 565 -23.42 39.21 17.56
CA ARG A 565 -22.98 38.10 18.43
C ARG A 565 -21.69 38.41 19.19
N TYR A 566 -20.75 39.08 18.53
CA TYR A 566 -19.43 39.38 19.11
C TYR A 566 -19.26 40.86 19.50
N CYS A 567 -20.35 41.64 19.48
CA CYS A 567 -20.35 43.08 19.80
C CYS A 567 -19.33 43.89 18.99
N LEU A 568 -19.25 43.62 17.69
CA LEU A 568 -18.27 44.22 16.79
C LEU A 568 -18.62 45.65 16.41
N LYS A 569 -17.60 46.50 16.20
CA LYS A 569 -17.74 47.92 15.83
C LYS A 569 -17.52 48.13 14.34
N LYS A 570 -18.12 49.18 13.78
CA LYS A 570 -17.83 49.60 12.40
C LYS A 570 -16.40 50.12 12.30
N VAL A 571 -15.70 49.77 11.22
CA VAL A 571 -14.30 50.14 10.97
C VAL A 571 -14.21 50.80 9.61
N GLU A 572 -14.15 52.14 9.56
CA GLU A 572 -14.11 52.86 8.28
C GLU A 572 -12.72 52.86 7.65
N ASN A 573 -11.66 52.86 8.47
CA ASN A 573 -10.26 52.87 8.04
C ASN A 573 -9.53 51.61 8.55
N PRO A 574 -9.69 50.45 7.89
CA PRO A 574 -9.01 49.22 8.30
C PRO A 574 -7.52 49.30 7.97
N GLN A 575 -6.69 48.82 8.89
CA GLN A 575 -5.27 48.56 8.67
C GLN A 575 -5.04 47.24 7.91
N GLY A 576 -5.98 46.30 7.99
CA GLY A 576 -5.88 45.00 7.33
C GLY A 576 -7.21 44.43 6.87
N VAL A 577 -7.17 43.60 5.82
CA VAL A 577 -8.33 42.89 5.28
C VAL A 577 -8.05 41.39 5.28
N LEU A 578 -8.96 40.61 5.88
CA LEU A 578 -8.83 39.16 6.03
C LEU A 578 -10.02 38.47 5.36
N SER A 579 -9.78 37.69 4.31
CA SER A 579 -10.82 37.06 3.50
C SER A 579 -10.98 35.57 3.74
N PHE A 580 -12.23 35.16 4.04
CA PHE A 580 -12.65 33.78 4.33
C PHE A 580 -13.72 33.25 3.38
N VAL A 581 -13.90 33.91 2.24
CA VAL A 581 -14.80 33.46 1.18
C VAL A 581 -14.01 32.71 0.11
N PRO A 582 -14.62 31.70 -0.55
CA PRO A 582 -14.02 31.10 -1.74
C PRO A 582 -13.98 32.12 -2.89
N GLU A 583 -13.34 31.74 -4.00
CA GLU A 583 -13.39 32.51 -5.26
C GLU A 583 -14.84 32.84 -5.62
N CYS A 584 -15.16 34.13 -5.65
CA CYS A 584 -16.48 34.63 -5.98
C CYS A 584 -16.44 36.11 -6.39
N ASP A 585 -17.41 36.51 -7.23
CA ASP A 585 -17.54 37.89 -7.73
C ASP A 585 -17.63 38.93 -6.61
N PHE A 586 -18.21 38.56 -5.46
CA PHE A 586 -18.32 39.44 -4.31
C PHE A 586 -16.94 39.87 -3.81
N GLU A 587 -16.01 38.94 -3.60
CA GLU A 587 -14.66 39.25 -3.14
C GLU A 587 -13.91 40.09 -4.18
N GLN A 588 -14.08 39.75 -5.45
CA GLN A 588 -13.40 40.43 -6.56
C GLN A 588 -13.90 41.87 -6.75
N SER A 589 -15.16 42.15 -6.39
CA SER A 589 -15.75 43.49 -6.47
C SER A 589 -15.30 44.44 -5.35
N LEU A 590 -14.74 43.91 -4.25
CA LEU A 590 -14.30 44.73 -3.11
C LEU A 590 -13.08 45.56 -3.48
N GLN A 591 -13.10 46.83 -3.11
CA GLN A 591 -11.97 47.74 -3.27
C GLN A 591 -11.23 47.87 -1.94
N LEU A 592 -9.91 47.63 -1.94
CA LEU A 592 -9.09 47.82 -0.75
C LEU A 592 -8.99 49.31 -0.39
N PRO A 593 -9.40 49.73 0.82
CA PRO A 593 -9.19 51.11 1.28
C PRO A 593 -7.70 51.52 1.22
N SER A 594 -7.44 52.82 1.09
CA SER A 594 -6.08 53.36 1.09
C SER A 594 -5.34 53.13 2.41
N SER A 595 -6.07 53.00 3.52
CA SER A 595 -5.56 52.73 4.87
C SER A 595 -5.02 51.31 5.07
N VAL A 596 -5.36 50.37 4.19
CA VAL A 596 -4.93 48.96 4.28
C VAL A 596 -3.43 48.83 4.05
N ARG A 597 -2.77 48.10 4.95
CA ARG A 597 -1.34 47.80 4.93
C ARG A 597 -1.03 46.33 4.64
N PHE A 598 -1.97 45.43 4.97
CA PHE A 598 -1.80 44.00 4.74
C PHE A 598 -3.12 43.32 4.36
N VAL A 599 -3.02 42.22 3.62
CA VAL A 599 -4.16 41.42 3.18
C VAL A 599 -3.87 39.94 3.41
N LEU A 600 -4.80 39.25 4.05
CA LEU A 600 -4.80 37.79 4.19
C LEU A 600 -5.95 37.20 3.38
N VAL A 601 -5.66 36.21 2.53
CA VAL A 601 -6.69 35.47 1.79
C VAL A 601 -6.58 33.99 2.13
N SER A 602 -7.55 33.45 2.86
CA SER A 602 -7.53 32.05 3.31
C SER A 602 -7.77 31.04 2.19
N ALA A 603 -8.48 31.43 1.13
CA ALA A 603 -8.64 30.62 -0.07
C ALA A 603 -7.31 30.57 -0.84
N TYR A 604 -6.64 29.42 -0.80
CA TYR A 604 -5.36 29.21 -1.48
C TYR A 604 -5.50 28.66 -2.91
N MET A 605 -6.73 28.38 -3.35
CA MET A 605 -7.05 27.94 -4.72
C MET A 605 -7.93 28.99 -5.37
N GLY A 606 -7.73 29.21 -6.67
CA GLY A 606 -8.55 30.12 -7.47
C GLY A 606 -8.03 31.57 -7.51
N TYR A 607 -8.75 32.41 -8.25
CA TYR A 607 -8.45 33.84 -8.33
C TYR A 607 -9.02 34.60 -7.12
N SER A 608 -8.28 35.60 -6.65
CA SER A 608 -8.71 36.54 -5.61
C SER A 608 -8.39 37.96 -6.07
N GLY A 609 -9.42 38.80 -6.12
CA GLY A 609 -9.27 40.21 -6.47
C GLY A 609 -8.51 40.98 -5.39
N LEU A 610 -8.70 40.63 -4.12
CA LEU A 610 -7.98 41.26 -3.00
C LEU A 610 -6.48 40.93 -3.05
N LYS A 611 -6.11 39.69 -3.42
CA LYS A 611 -4.72 39.30 -3.66
C LYS A 611 -4.11 40.13 -4.79
N ALA A 612 -4.79 40.23 -5.93
CA ALA A 612 -4.30 40.99 -7.07
C ALA A 612 -4.07 42.48 -6.72
N GLN A 613 -5.03 43.10 -6.02
CA GLN A 613 -4.91 44.49 -5.57
C GLN A 613 -3.78 44.68 -4.55
N ALA A 614 -3.60 43.75 -3.61
CA ALA A 614 -2.51 43.79 -2.63
C ALA A 614 -1.14 43.77 -3.31
N LEU A 615 -0.94 42.84 -4.26
CA LEU A 615 0.30 42.72 -5.01
C LEU A 615 0.57 43.95 -5.88
N GLN A 616 -0.46 44.48 -6.56
CA GLN A 616 -0.33 45.69 -7.38
C GLN A 616 0.09 46.92 -6.55
N ARG A 617 -0.37 47.00 -5.30
CA ARG A 617 -0.06 48.09 -4.36
C ARG A 617 1.22 47.84 -3.55
N GLY A 618 1.88 46.70 -3.71
CA GLY A 618 3.05 46.33 -2.90
C GLY A 618 2.73 46.17 -1.41
N LEU A 619 1.50 45.78 -1.07
CA LEU A 619 1.08 45.53 0.32
C LEU A 619 1.58 44.16 0.79
N GLU A 620 1.69 44.01 2.11
CA GLU A 620 1.99 42.72 2.72
C GLU A 620 0.86 41.72 2.43
N PHE A 621 1.16 40.62 1.75
CA PHE A 621 0.18 39.61 1.39
C PHE A 621 0.47 38.28 2.08
N ILE A 622 -0.53 37.77 2.80
CA ILE A 622 -0.44 36.52 3.56
C ILE A 622 -1.30 35.48 2.86
N ASP A 623 -0.65 34.43 2.37
CA ASP A 623 -1.27 33.34 1.63
C ASP A 623 -1.99 32.37 2.57
N GLY A 624 -3.18 31.92 2.20
CA GLY A 624 -3.96 30.95 2.99
C GLY A 624 -3.25 29.62 3.25
N ARG A 625 -2.22 29.29 2.47
CA ARG A 625 -1.33 28.15 2.72
C ARG A 625 -0.59 28.26 4.05
N GLU A 626 -0.25 29.46 4.51
CA GLU A 626 0.43 29.67 5.79
C GLU A 626 -0.52 29.47 6.98
N MET A 627 -1.76 29.94 6.84
CA MET A 627 -2.83 29.62 7.78
C MET A 627 -3.07 28.10 7.86
N LEU A 628 -3.07 27.41 6.70
CA LEU A 628 -3.21 25.95 6.62
C LEU A 628 -2.05 25.24 7.33
N TYR A 629 -0.82 25.71 7.16
CA TYR A 629 0.37 25.20 7.85
C TYR A 629 0.21 25.29 9.37
N HIS A 630 -0.08 26.48 9.89
CA HIS A 630 -0.16 26.68 11.34
C HIS A 630 -1.33 25.96 12.02
N GLN A 631 -2.50 25.88 11.37
CA GLN A 631 -3.61 25.08 11.92
C GLN A 631 -3.28 23.57 11.89
N GLY A 632 -2.60 23.11 10.84
CA GLY A 632 -2.23 21.71 10.67
C GLY A 632 -1.16 21.28 11.67
N ASP A 633 -0.13 22.10 11.88
CA ASP A 633 0.90 21.90 12.91
C ASP A 633 0.29 21.83 14.31
N ALA A 634 -0.64 22.75 14.64
CA ALA A 634 -1.35 22.71 15.91
C ALA A 634 -2.16 21.42 16.08
N SER A 635 -2.88 20.99 15.03
CA SER A 635 -3.66 19.75 15.06
C SER A 635 -2.77 18.54 15.27
N PHE A 636 -1.66 18.49 14.55
CA PHE A 636 -0.66 17.43 14.64
C PHE A 636 -0.03 17.36 16.04
N ALA A 637 0.32 18.51 16.61
CA ALA A 637 0.86 18.59 17.96
C ALA A 637 -0.15 18.13 19.03
N LEU A 638 -1.45 18.42 18.85
CA LEU A 638 -2.49 17.92 19.74
C LEU A 638 -2.60 16.39 19.70
N TRP A 639 -2.56 15.78 18.52
CA TRP A 639 -2.68 14.32 18.40
C TRP A 639 -1.43 13.57 18.84
N THR A 640 -0.25 14.12 18.60
CA THR A 640 1.02 13.40 18.76
C THR A 640 1.83 13.84 19.97
N GLY A 641 1.50 14.98 20.57
CA GLY A 641 2.31 15.64 21.59
C GLY A 641 3.63 16.24 21.06
N LYS A 642 3.91 16.13 19.75
CA LYS A 642 5.16 16.62 19.15
C LYS A 642 4.94 17.95 18.43
N LYS A 643 5.77 18.95 18.75
CA LYS A 643 5.80 20.24 18.05
C LYS A 643 6.90 20.24 17.00
N VAL A 644 6.59 20.68 15.78
CA VAL A 644 7.59 20.87 14.72
C VAL A 644 8.10 22.31 14.80
N GLN A 645 9.30 22.52 15.33
CA GLN A 645 9.91 23.85 15.36
C GLN A 645 10.39 24.22 13.95
N ASN A 646 9.63 25.03 13.18
CA ASN A 646 10.13 25.73 11.98
C ASN A 646 9.10 26.73 11.42
N ASN A 647 9.60 27.66 10.59
CA ASN A 647 8.80 28.68 9.90
C ASN A 647 8.19 28.15 8.57
N PHE A 648 7.14 28.82 8.09
CA PHE A 648 6.39 28.43 6.89
C PHE A 648 7.26 28.42 5.63
N GLU A 649 8.23 29.32 5.49
CA GLU A 649 9.15 29.40 4.34
C GLU A 649 9.92 28.09 4.09
N SER A 650 10.42 27.47 5.16
CA SER A 650 11.11 26.17 5.07
C SER A 650 10.17 25.08 4.57
N PHE A 651 8.93 25.09 5.06
CA PHE A 651 7.89 24.14 4.62
C PHE A 651 7.50 24.37 3.16
N GLN A 652 7.36 25.63 2.73
CA GLN A 652 7.00 25.97 1.36
C GLN A 652 8.02 25.42 0.35
N LYS A 653 9.32 25.49 0.63
CA LYS A 653 10.37 24.92 -0.23
C LYS A 653 10.31 23.40 -0.35
N GLU A 654 9.90 22.70 0.71
CA GLU A 654 9.70 21.24 0.71
C GLU A 654 8.39 20.84 0.04
N TRP A 655 7.39 21.71 0.10
CA TRP A 655 6.09 21.52 -0.53
C TRP A 655 6.17 21.73 -2.06
N GLU A 656 6.95 22.71 -2.52
CA GLU A 656 7.13 22.96 -3.96
C GLU A 656 7.95 21.87 -4.69
N LYS A 657 8.64 21.00 -3.94
CA LYS A 657 9.42 19.85 -4.46
C LYS A 657 8.62 18.56 -4.40
#